data_AF-A0A2E3W617-F1
#
_entry.id   AF-A0A2E3W617-F1
#
_cell.length_a   1.000
_cell.length_b   1.000
_cell.length_c   1.000
_cell.angle_alpha   90.00
_cell.angle_beta   90.00
_cell.angle_gamma   90.00
#
_symmetry.space_group_name_H-M   'P 1'
#
loop_
_entity.id
_entity.type
_entity.pdbx_description
1 polymer ?
#
loop_
_entity_poly.entity_id
_entity_poly.type
_entity_poly.pdbx_seq_one_letter_code
_entity_poly.pdbx_strand_id
1 'polypeptide(L)'
;MKEDVSKKNSTKRYNPNLGFIGNIEVKVANYLFSAKKARKAYTHAQPVAKRILEKEVEEHFHESKKLTKFLKARDLTFSKKTAKGYKTFTVPCTTTVVPIQKSLFNEVEQASQRLIIAMRKVLQDIYGARDLESSDFVQSLPASVRENFIKAIQTSPCYYPQLHHKNMKEYPFFDNVGLDLVLVEDYLQKSDSFPKLIAKNKEEELPGLPFRILELNAGSPSGASNNMNMLQGIYNQNPEILDSLGKVMPNDHFKVLGETYKSLGENWTKRKDGIQIVLPPGGSNGAAPEIHQLAAYSGLVYADADQLYQDSKGYIRLRTVCNENPIVTAVYSRVNSDSALFDPEKDLTLRDPDSGEAIYLTDALRKGPNGKPEVVKDANGKPVPLESSYRIPGAINAIVKRKLYMGGLNRILDNKLILATLTHYGPKFFADEISKKGLDPKGTKILPPQTLPPTAKSAEIIANNPDDWVVKSPNLAGGQGIYILKTLPAAQRREVIKMIKKRPEEFAYQQLVKIGRIPVAVQRKADGHRFANLAADIRIWVFYGGEKDALPRMTHNALVRYAPQERGKMSSIVNTSAGGGYAPFVIVDDTESSQSVTAKELVRSEEPKALNCAIPVFVGAQIVQISRMLKEANTLLGKENTSARELKSLLESMKAQLKEILSFLHPRSIEYIYRATDLLDAKIAKREVEACLNVINRNQTEIARLSRIIEDKPFFAQIRDLMDSIRVLDMDKAYGDYSEEERALDLVLIEEIKKIGFKGTRKNTQNRKVVESIVRRLNKSANQVFPTAILGTKSRETIRTLLENFCNTAKSRLAKASSSKEFIGLLSLDADVTTLKFETLYLGKRDHDKEIKVASQYEMRSGTSLVESDLIDEELKAARADWLEILKASKELDGAEKDSYLANKRESHFKKYPRLAKYQEIINSPSQSVDRLIELLPVAPYAKFNIENFAKEQGITLKEVFSSDFRPDRISILDTATLKELKLCSREFAGECFAKKRKSHGLMSDSDIFIWMRKELNPFTLLYTAGHELIHYQQIKNSMNAEKRAVKDGGVSLAKFLNYYGNFLGANGRNVESFQFNLQAERKPLYGYVDRLESTPNAPIIRELKGALRKGDLEWEKKLNEYGSLFGYMTPNSPSTRVKALQEVLPALENAKNILFAQELGLEIAMDPVHAALPAANINQIEQYRDLILEACNTPSAHWEALRIVAGHQYHGISFTRADREEDNLTLKPPVGTVAMGASYNQTQQ
;
A
#
# COMPACT_ATOMS: atom_id res chain seq x y z
N MET A 1 -36.78 -44.28 -24.80
CA MET A 1 -35.95 -43.90 -25.98
C MET A 1 -34.90 -42.89 -25.52
N LYS A 2 -33.64 -43.31 -25.46
CA LYS A 2 -32.49 -42.41 -25.21
C LYS A 2 -32.18 -41.71 -26.54
N GLU A 3 -32.62 -40.47 -26.69
CA GLU A 3 -32.09 -39.61 -27.75
C GLU A 3 -30.60 -39.35 -27.47
N ASP A 4 -29.81 -39.62 -28.49
CA ASP A 4 -28.37 -39.46 -28.58
C ASP A 4 -27.92 -38.05 -28.16
N VAL A 5 -27.27 -37.95 -26.99
CA VAL A 5 -26.81 -36.69 -26.37
C VAL A 5 -25.79 -35.97 -27.25
N SER A 6 -25.12 -36.69 -28.17
CA SER A 6 -24.18 -36.12 -29.14
C SER A 6 -24.84 -35.16 -30.15
N LYS A 7 -26.16 -35.26 -30.39
CA LYS A 7 -26.88 -34.46 -31.41
C LYS A 7 -27.47 -33.14 -30.91
N LYS A 8 -27.36 -32.80 -29.61
CA LYS A 8 -27.82 -31.49 -29.07
C LYS A 8 -26.91 -30.31 -29.40
N ASN A 9 -25.72 -30.55 -29.92
CA ASN A 9 -24.63 -29.57 -29.99
C ASN A 9 -24.34 -28.97 -31.38
N SER A 10 -25.18 -29.20 -32.40
CA SER A 10 -24.94 -28.61 -33.73
C SER A 10 -25.35 -27.13 -33.82
N THR A 11 -24.57 -26.32 -34.56
CA THR A 11 -24.88 -24.93 -34.96
C THR A 11 -26.29 -24.79 -35.57
N LYS A 12 -26.87 -25.89 -36.07
CA LYS A 12 -28.22 -25.97 -36.63
C LYS A 12 -29.34 -25.81 -35.59
N ARG A 13 -29.11 -26.03 -34.28
CA ARG A 13 -30.10 -25.87 -33.18
C ARG A 13 -29.88 -24.64 -32.29
N TYR A 14 -28.82 -23.86 -32.51
CA TYR A 14 -28.54 -22.64 -31.74
C TYR A 14 -29.56 -21.53 -32.03
N ASN A 15 -30.20 -21.00 -30.98
CA ASN A 15 -31.12 -19.87 -31.07
C ASN A 15 -30.54 -18.64 -30.33
N PRO A 16 -30.08 -17.60 -31.06
CA PRO A 16 -29.43 -16.43 -30.45
C PRO A 16 -30.38 -15.48 -29.71
N ASN A 17 -31.69 -15.55 -29.97
CA ASN A 17 -32.69 -14.65 -29.38
C ASN A 17 -33.42 -15.27 -28.17
N LEU A 18 -32.89 -16.38 -27.64
CA LEU A 18 -33.30 -16.97 -26.36
C LEU A 18 -32.23 -16.72 -25.30
N GLY A 19 -32.66 -16.41 -24.08
CA GLY A 19 -31.79 -16.27 -22.93
C GLY A 19 -32.56 -16.64 -21.65
N PHE A 20 -31.93 -16.42 -20.50
CA PHE A 20 -32.58 -16.67 -19.21
C PHE A 20 -32.51 -15.46 -18.30
N ILE A 21 -33.55 -15.31 -17.49
CA ILE A 21 -33.56 -14.48 -16.28
C ILE A 21 -33.83 -15.41 -15.11
N GLY A 22 -32.81 -15.61 -14.27
CA GLY A 22 -32.84 -16.71 -13.31
C GLY A 22 -32.80 -18.04 -14.05
N ASN A 23 -33.80 -18.88 -13.81
CA ASN A 23 -33.97 -20.16 -14.51
C ASN A 23 -35.06 -20.09 -15.59
N ILE A 24 -35.70 -18.93 -15.78
CA ILE A 24 -36.82 -18.75 -16.70
C ILE A 24 -36.29 -18.37 -18.06
N GLU A 25 -36.65 -19.15 -19.08
CA GLU A 25 -36.33 -18.84 -20.48
C GLU A 25 -37.17 -17.65 -20.98
N VAL A 26 -36.53 -16.73 -21.67
CA VAL A 26 -37.16 -15.51 -22.19
C VAL A 26 -36.64 -15.20 -23.60
N LYS A 27 -37.51 -14.64 -24.44
CA LYS A 27 -37.08 -14.00 -25.69
C LYS A 27 -36.35 -12.70 -25.38
N VAL A 28 -35.21 -12.48 -26.01
CA VAL A 28 -34.28 -11.38 -25.72
C VAL A 28 -33.71 -10.79 -27.01
N ALA A 29 -33.35 -9.51 -26.95
CA ALA A 29 -32.51 -8.89 -27.97
C ALA A 29 -31.14 -9.57 -28.00
N ASN A 30 -30.45 -9.48 -29.13
CA ASN A 30 -29.08 -9.96 -29.28
C ASN A 30 -28.26 -8.88 -29.99
N TYR A 31 -26.98 -8.74 -29.66
CA TYR A 31 -26.12 -7.72 -30.28
C TYR A 31 -25.73 -8.06 -31.72
N LEU A 32 -25.88 -9.32 -32.16
CA LEU A 32 -25.47 -9.79 -33.50
C LEU A 32 -26.64 -10.23 -34.38
N PHE A 33 -27.72 -10.74 -33.77
CA PHE A 33 -28.84 -11.37 -34.46
C PHE A 33 -30.16 -10.65 -34.21
N SER A 34 -30.95 -10.41 -35.27
CA SER A 34 -32.29 -9.82 -35.15
C SER A 34 -33.31 -10.83 -34.64
N ALA A 35 -34.18 -10.39 -33.74
CA ALA A 35 -35.34 -11.15 -33.26
C ALA A 35 -36.44 -11.32 -34.33
N LYS A 36 -36.41 -10.56 -35.44
CA LYS A 36 -37.41 -10.66 -36.53
C LYS A 36 -37.34 -11.99 -37.28
N LYS A 37 -36.14 -12.56 -37.45
CA LYS A 37 -35.95 -13.85 -38.15
C LYS A 37 -34.83 -14.64 -37.49
N ALA A 38 -35.12 -15.89 -37.11
CA ALA A 38 -34.17 -16.75 -36.42
C ALA A 38 -32.83 -16.85 -37.18
N ARG A 39 -31.73 -16.58 -36.46
CA ARG A 39 -30.34 -16.61 -36.98
C ARG A 39 -30.06 -15.59 -38.10
N LYS A 40 -30.92 -14.60 -38.34
CA LYS A 40 -30.62 -13.50 -39.26
C LYS A 40 -29.75 -12.47 -38.55
N ALA A 41 -28.56 -12.20 -39.09
CA ALA A 41 -27.66 -11.17 -38.58
C ALA A 41 -28.18 -9.76 -38.88
N TYR A 42 -27.80 -8.78 -38.06
CA TYR A 42 -27.86 -7.37 -38.47
C TYR A 42 -26.81 -7.08 -39.55
N THR A 43 -27.05 -6.10 -40.41
CA THR A 43 -26.15 -5.76 -41.53
C THR A 43 -24.71 -5.50 -41.06
N HIS A 44 -24.53 -4.69 -40.01
CA HIS A 44 -23.22 -4.34 -39.45
C HIS A 44 -22.53 -5.49 -38.69
N ALA A 45 -23.28 -6.56 -38.35
CA ALA A 45 -22.78 -7.70 -37.58
C ALA A 45 -22.67 -8.97 -38.44
N GLN A 46 -23.03 -8.90 -39.72
CA GLN A 46 -23.12 -10.06 -40.62
C GLN A 46 -21.84 -10.90 -40.68
N PRO A 47 -20.62 -10.32 -40.78
CA PRO A 47 -19.38 -11.10 -40.81
C PRO A 47 -19.16 -11.93 -39.53
N VAL A 48 -19.34 -11.31 -38.37
CA VAL A 48 -19.16 -11.95 -37.06
C VAL A 48 -20.23 -13.02 -36.83
N ALA A 49 -21.48 -12.71 -37.14
CA ALA A 49 -22.61 -13.63 -37.01
C ALA A 49 -22.44 -14.86 -37.93
N LYS A 50 -21.99 -14.65 -39.18
CA LYS A 50 -21.69 -15.72 -40.14
C LYS A 50 -20.63 -16.66 -39.57
N ARG A 51 -19.51 -16.10 -39.08
CA ARG A 51 -18.44 -16.88 -38.43
C ARG A 51 -18.96 -17.74 -37.29
N ILE A 52 -19.80 -17.18 -36.41
CA ILE A 52 -20.37 -17.90 -35.25
C ILE A 52 -21.28 -19.07 -35.66
N LEU A 53 -21.96 -18.97 -36.80
CA LEU A 53 -22.84 -20.03 -37.30
C LEU A 53 -22.10 -21.11 -38.10
N GLU A 54 -21.00 -20.75 -38.77
CA GLU A 54 -20.27 -21.63 -39.68
C GLU A 54 -19.11 -22.39 -39.02
N LYS A 55 -18.47 -21.83 -38.00
CA LYS A 55 -17.34 -22.47 -37.31
C LYS A 55 -17.77 -23.37 -36.16
N GLU A 56 -16.92 -24.35 -35.86
CA GLU A 56 -17.10 -25.24 -34.72
C GLU A 56 -16.93 -24.50 -33.39
N VAL A 57 -17.80 -24.84 -32.41
CA VAL A 57 -17.83 -24.12 -31.12
C VAL A 57 -16.56 -24.33 -30.30
N GLU A 58 -15.93 -25.50 -30.45
CA GLU A 58 -14.65 -25.83 -29.80
C GLU A 58 -13.53 -24.88 -30.26
N GLU A 59 -13.51 -24.50 -31.54
CA GLU A 59 -12.53 -23.55 -32.08
C GLU A 59 -12.66 -22.19 -31.39
N HIS A 60 -13.89 -21.66 -31.29
CA HIS A 60 -14.17 -20.41 -30.57
C HIS A 60 -13.75 -20.46 -29.09
N PHE A 61 -13.95 -21.60 -28.43
CA PHE A 61 -13.55 -21.79 -27.03
C PHE A 61 -12.03 -21.73 -26.86
N HIS A 62 -11.28 -22.40 -27.75
CA HIS A 62 -9.82 -22.39 -27.71
C HIS A 62 -9.23 -21.02 -28.06
N GLU A 63 -9.77 -20.32 -29.04
CA GLU A 63 -9.40 -18.93 -29.35
C GLU A 63 -9.65 -18.01 -28.14
N SER A 64 -10.81 -18.13 -27.49
CA SER A 64 -11.16 -17.35 -26.28
C SER A 64 -10.19 -17.61 -25.11
N LYS A 65 -9.75 -18.88 -24.92
CA LYS A 65 -8.72 -19.22 -23.93
C LYS A 65 -7.35 -18.62 -24.26
N LYS A 66 -6.93 -18.63 -25.53
CA LYS A 66 -5.68 -18.00 -25.98
C LYS A 66 -5.70 -16.50 -25.73
N LEU A 67 -6.80 -15.82 -26.06
CA LEU A 67 -7.01 -14.40 -25.75
C LEU A 67 -6.93 -14.10 -24.25
N THR A 68 -7.58 -14.92 -23.43
CA THR A 68 -7.53 -14.79 -21.96
C THR A 68 -6.09 -14.91 -21.43
N LYS A 69 -5.31 -15.85 -21.96
CA LYS A 69 -3.88 -16.02 -21.61
C LYS A 69 -3.03 -14.82 -22.05
N PHE A 70 -3.30 -14.27 -23.23
CA PHE A 70 -2.62 -13.08 -23.74
C PHE A 70 -2.80 -11.88 -22.80
N LEU A 71 -4.02 -11.64 -22.32
CA LEU A 71 -4.29 -10.53 -21.38
C LEU A 71 -3.67 -10.76 -20.00
N LYS A 72 -3.65 -12.01 -19.51
CA LYS A 72 -2.94 -12.37 -18.27
C LYS A 72 -1.47 -11.95 -18.32
N ALA A 73 -0.78 -12.18 -19.44
CA ALA A 73 0.63 -11.81 -19.61
C ALA A 73 0.86 -10.29 -19.56
N ARG A 74 -0.16 -9.51 -19.88
CA ARG A 74 -0.19 -8.04 -19.78
C ARG A 74 -0.67 -7.51 -18.44
N ASP A 75 -0.82 -8.40 -17.46
CA ASP A 75 -1.30 -8.08 -16.11
C ASP A 75 -2.72 -7.48 -16.08
N LEU A 76 -3.50 -7.67 -17.15
CA LEU A 76 -4.90 -7.25 -17.23
C LEU A 76 -5.77 -8.24 -16.47
N THR A 77 -5.64 -8.17 -15.16
CA THR A 77 -6.28 -9.02 -14.16
C THR A 77 -7.24 -8.20 -13.31
N PHE A 78 -8.09 -8.85 -12.52
CA PHE A 78 -9.02 -8.17 -11.63
C PHE A 78 -8.80 -8.64 -10.19
N SER A 79 -8.83 -7.74 -9.22
CA SER A 79 -8.71 -8.07 -7.80
C SER A 79 -10.06 -7.92 -7.10
N LYS A 80 -10.42 -8.90 -6.27
CA LYS A 80 -11.64 -8.88 -5.46
C LYS A 80 -11.32 -9.06 -3.99
N LYS A 81 -11.95 -8.27 -3.12
CA LYS A 81 -11.90 -8.46 -1.66
C LYS A 81 -12.58 -9.77 -1.26
N THR A 82 -11.89 -10.61 -0.51
CA THR A 82 -12.36 -11.87 0.08
C THR A 82 -12.26 -11.81 1.61
N ALA A 83 -12.79 -12.81 2.31
CA ALA A 83 -12.66 -12.91 3.77
C ALA A 83 -11.19 -12.99 4.25
N LYS A 84 -10.24 -13.35 3.36
CA LYS A 84 -8.80 -13.42 3.64
C LYS A 84 -8.00 -12.29 2.97
N GLY A 85 -8.65 -11.19 2.57
CA GLY A 85 -8.02 -10.08 1.84
C GLY A 85 -8.28 -10.11 0.33
N TYR A 86 -7.56 -9.29 -0.44
CA TYR A 86 -7.76 -9.19 -1.89
C TYR A 86 -7.18 -10.41 -2.63
N LYS A 87 -7.94 -10.95 -3.58
CA LYS A 87 -7.51 -12.04 -4.46
C LYS A 87 -7.59 -11.58 -5.92
N THR A 88 -6.46 -11.67 -6.62
CA THR A 88 -6.38 -11.41 -8.07
C THR A 88 -6.80 -12.65 -8.87
N PHE A 89 -7.57 -12.44 -9.94
CA PHE A 89 -7.96 -13.47 -10.89
C PHE A 89 -7.89 -12.94 -12.32
N THR A 90 -7.68 -13.84 -13.28
CA THR A 90 -7.74 -13.52 -14.70
C THR A 90 -9.19 -13.42 -15.16
N VAL A 91 -9.55 -12.32 -15.81
CA VAL A 91 -10.90 -12.14 -16.35
C VAL A 91 -11.05 -12.97 -17.64
N PRO A 92 -12.08 -13.82 -17.75
CA PRO A 92 -12.34 -14.56 -18.98
C PRO A 92 -12.70 -13.62 -20.13
N CYS A 93 -12.08 -13.82 -21.30
CA CYS A 93 -12.38 -13.04 -22.51
C CYS A 93 -12.87 -13.94 -23.63
N THR A 94 -13.79 -13.42 -24.45
CA THR A 94 -14.32 -14.12 -25.63
C THR A 94 -13.86 -13.46 -26.93
N THR A 95 -13.76 -14.23 -28.01
CA THR A 95 -13.51 -13.70 -29.37
C THR A 95 -14.77 -13.20 -30.08
N THR A 96 -15.94 -13.28 -29.44
CA THR A 96 -17.18 -12.68 -29.96
C THR A 96 -17.10 -11.16 -29.95
N VAL A 97 -16.94 -10.55 -31.13
CA VAL A 97 -16.93 -9.09 -31.31
C VAL A 97 -18.32 -8.51 -31.29
N VAL A 98 -18.52 -7.40 -30.56
CA VAL A 98 -19.74 -6.61 -30.55
C VAL A 98 -19.54 -5.35 -31.41
N PRO A 99 -20.01 -5.36 -32.68
CA PRO A 99 -20.03 -4.19 -33.52
C PRO A 99 -21.28 -3.32 -33.27
N ILE A 100 -21.12 -1.99 -33.36
CA ILE A 100 -22.22 -1.01 -33.42
C ILE A 100 -22.01 -0.10 -34.63
N GLN A 101 -23.09 0.32 -35.29
CA GLN A 101 -23.04 1.30 -36.38
C GLN A 101 -22.69 2.71 -35.90
N LYS A 102 -21.85 3.42 -36.66
CA LYS A 102 -21.46 4.81 -36.37
C LYS A 102 -22.66 5.75 -36.34
N SER A 103 -23.64 5.58 -37.20
CA SER A 103 -24.89 6.37 -37.18
C SER A 103 -25.62 6.28 -35.84
N LEU A 104 -25.85 5.06 -35.34
CA LEU A 104 -26.48 4.82 -34.04
C LEU A 104 -25.61 5.32 -32.87
N PHE A 105 -24.29 5.15 -32.96
CA PHE A 105 -23.36 5.71 -31.97
C PHE A 105 -23.53 7.24 -31.86
N ASN A 106 -23.64 7.95 -32.98
CA ASN A 106 -23.81 9.41 -32.98
C ASN A 106 -25.12 9.84 -32.30
N GLU A 107 -26.20 9.09 -32.49
CA GLU A 107 -27.49 9.37 -31.83
C GLU A 107 -27.39 9.15 -30.30
N VAL A 108 -26.69 8.09 -29.86
CA VAL A 108 -26.40 7.85 -28.44
C VAL A 108 -25.50 8.94 -27.86
N GLU A 109 -24.52 9.42 -28.62
CA GLU A 109 -23.64 10.53 -28.22
C GLU A 109 -24.41 11.82 -28.01
N GLN A 110 -25.24 12.24 -28.96
CA GLN A 110 -26.05 13.45 -28.80
C GLN A 110 -27.02 13.34 -27.62
N ALA A 111 -27.65 12.18 -27.41
CA ALA A 111 -28.52 11.96 -26.27
C ALA A 111 -27.76 12.06 -24.93
N SER A 112 -26.54 11.54 -24.88
CA SER A 112 -25.65 11.61 -23.71
C SER A 112 -25.15 13.03 -23.45
N GLN A 113 -24.87 13.81 -24.50
CA GLN A 113 -24.46 15.22 -24.40
C GLN A 113 -25.51 16.06 -23.67
N ARG A 114 -26.79 15.95 -24.06
CA ARG A 114 -27.90 16.67 -23.41
C ARG A 114 -27.96 16.37 -21.92
N LEU A 115 -27.86 15.10 -21.55
CA LEU A 115 -27.88 14.67 -20.16
C LEU A 115 -26.68 15.26 -19.38
N ILE A 116 -25.46 15.07 -19.88
CA ILE A 116 -24.23 15.46 -19.17
C ILE A 116 -24.09 16.99 -19.03
N ILE A 117 -24.50 17.77 -20.05
CA ILE A 117 -24.56 19.24 -19.95
C ILE A 117 -25.46 19.65 -18.79
N ALA A 118 -26.69 19.11 -18.74
CA ALA A 118 -27.62 19.41 -17.67
C ALA A 118 -27.05 19.01 -16.30
N MET A 119 -26.42 17.85 -16.18
CA MET A 119 -25.88 17.41 -14.90
C MET A 119 -24.71 18.27 -14.41
N ARG A 120 -23.82 18.74 -15.32
CA ARG A 120 -22.76 19.70 -14.96
C ARG A 120 -23.37 20.97 -14.36
N LYS A 121 -24.44 21.48 -14.99
CA LYS A 121 -25.13 22.69 -14.52
C LYS A 121 -25.80 22.51 -13.17
N VAL A 122 -26.42 21.35 -12.92
CA VAL A 122 -26.95 21.01 -11.59
C VAL A 122 -25.87 21.10 -10.51
N LEU A 123 -24.69 20.51 -10.72
CA LEU A 123 -23.61 20.58 -9.72
C LEU A 123 -23.03 21.98 -9.56
N GLN A 124 -22.91 22.75 -10.65
CA GLN A 124 -22.48 24.15 -10.60
C GLN A 124 -23.47 25.01 -9.81
N ASP A 125 -24.76 24.76 -9.96
CA ASP A 125 -25.81 25.45 -9.22
C ASP A 125 -25.78 25.09 -7.72
N ILE A 126 -25.71 23.79 -7.39
CA ILE A 126 -25.62 23.30 -6.01
C ILE A 126 -24.38 23.86 -5.31
N TYR A 127 -23.18 23.54 -5.79
CA TYR A 127 -21.94 23.96 -5.11
C TYR A 127 -21.63 25.46 -5.28
N GLY A 128 -22.28 26.13 -6.23
CA GLY A 128 -22.19 27.57 -6.41
C GLY A 128 -23.11 28.38 -5.49
N ALA A 129 -24.11 27.73 -4.88
CA ALA A 129 -25.00 28.31 -3.88
C ALA A 129 -24.33 28.35 -2.49
N ARG A 130 -24.97 29.04 -1.54
CA ARG A 130 -24.47 29.16 -0.16
C ARG A 130 -24.53 27.82 0.58
N ASP A 131 -25.58 27.07 0.33
CA ASP A 131 -25.93 25.77 0.90
C ASP A 131 -26.80 25.02 -0.12
N LEU A 132 -27.16 23.77 0.14
CA LEU A 132 -27.93 22.94 -0.79
C LEU A 132 -29.34 23.49 -1.03
N GLU A 133 -29.98 24.00 0.02
CA GLU A 133 -31.36 24.49 0.03
C GLU A 133 -31.52 25.81 -0.73
N SER A 134 -30.46 26.59 -0.87
CA SER A 134 -30.42 27.84 -1.65
C SER A 134 -30.15 27.65 -3.14
N SER A 135 -29.98 26.43 -3.63
CA SER A 135 -29.84 26.14 -5.07
C SER A 135 -31.14 26.40 -5.82
N ASP A 136 -31.07 27.17 -6.92
CA ASP A 136 -32.22 27.50 -7.77
C ASP A 136 -32.85 26.23 -8.37
N PHE A 137 -32.00 25.29 -8.81
CA PHE A 137 -32.45 23.99 -9.30
C PHE A 137 -33.19 23.22 -8.20
N VAL A 138 -32.63 23.13 -6.99
CA VAL A 138 -33.26 22.40 -5.87
C VAL A 138 -34.60 23.04 -5.51
N GLN A 139 -34.70 24.37 -5.48
CA GLN A 139 -35.93 25.08 -5.19
C GLN A 139 -37.02 24.85 -6.23
N SER A 140 -36.64 24.67 -7.50
CA SER A 140 -37.55 24.38 -8.62
C SER A 140 -38.19 22.99 -8.57
N LEU A 141 -37.64 22.05 -7.79
CA LEU A 141 -38.17 20.69 -7.70
C LEU A 141 -39.54 20.66 -7.00
N PRO A 142 -40.48 19.80 -7.44
CA PRO A 142 -41.74 19.58 -6.71
C PRO A 142 -41.49 19.21 -5.25
N ALA A 143 -42.31 19.69 -4.32
CA ALA A 143 -42.06 19.57 -2.88
C ALA A 143 -41.69 18.15 -2.40
N SER A 144 -42.46 17.14 -2.84
CA SER A 144 -42.22 15.72 -2.49
C SER A 144 -40.93 15.14 -3.10
N VAL A 145 -40.49 15.66 -4.25
CA VAL A 145 -39.24 15.27 -4.90
C VAL A 145 -38.07 16.00 -4.24
N ARG A 146 -38.24 17.29 -3.93
CA ARG A 146 -37.24 18.17 -3.32
C ARG A 146 -36.76 17.64 -1.97
N GLU A 147 -37.68 17.27 -1.09
CA GLU A 147 -37.35 16.73 0.24
C GLU A 147 -36.52 15.44 0.14
N ASN A 148 -36.95 14.49 -0.70
CA ASN A 148 -36.22 13.24 -0.93
C ASN A 148 -34.86 13.48 -1.58
N PHE A 149 -34.76 14.45 -2.50
CA PHE A 149 -33.52 14.81 -3.18
C PHE A 149 -32.51 15.43 -2.23
N ILE A 150 -32.94 16.38 -1.38
CA ILE A 150 -32.11 16.99 -0.34
C ILE A 150 -31.57 15.91 0.61
N LYS A 151 -32.45 15.05 1.12
CA LYS A 151 -32.07 13.96 2.02
C LYS A 151 -31.07 13.00 1.36
N ALA A 152 -31.27 12.63 0.10
CA ALA A 152 -30.35 11.76 -0.63
C ALA A 152 -28.96 12.40 -0.82
N ILE A 153 -28.88 13.71 -1.05
CA ILE A 153 -27.62 14.44 -1.15
C ILE A 153 -26.92 14.53 0.23
N GLN A 154 -27.62 14.97 1.27
CA GLN A 154 -27.03 15.18 2.60
C GLN A 154 -26.51 13.89 3.24
N THR A 155 -27.18 12.76 2.97
CA THR A 155 -26.75 11.43 3.44
C THR A 155 -25.68 10.79 2.56
N SER A 156 -25.35 11.38 1.40
CA SER A 156 -24.37 10.82 0.49
C SER A 156 -22.95 10.99 1.05
N PRO A 157 -22.13 9.92 1.10
CA PRO A 157 -20.71 10.05 1.48
C PRO A 157 -19.88 10.85 0.45
N CYS A 158 -20.48 11.24 -0.67
CA CYS A 158 -19.83 11.98 -1.75
C CYS A 158 -20.32 13.43 -1.87
N TYR A 159 -21.08 13.92 -0.88
CA TYR A 159 -21.41 15.34 -0.76
C TYR A 159 -20.41 16.04 0.16
N TYR A 160 -19.83 17.15 -0.31
CA TYR A 160 -18.80 17.89 0.41
C TYR A 160 -19.26 19.34 0.63
N PRO A 161 -19.96 19.65 1.75
CA PRO A 161 -20.43 21.00 2.03
C PRO A 161 -19.33 22.08 1.97
N GLN A 162 -18.09 21.70 2.29
CA GLN A 162 -16.90 22.54 2.26
C GLN A 162 -16.54 23.07 0.86
N LEU A 163 -17.15 22.51 -0.20
CA LEU A 163 -17.00 23.01 -1.57
C LEU A 163 -17.97 24.15 -1.92
N HIS A 164 -19.00 24.43 -1.10
CA HIS A 164 -19.90 25.56 -1.37
C HIS A 164 -19.12 26.88 -1.44
N HIS A 165 -19.03 27.45 -2.64
CA HIS A 165 -18.27 28.67 -2.88
C HIS A 165 -18.68 29.31 -4.22
N LYS A 166 -18.70 30.64 -4.29
CA LYS A 166 -19.12 31.39 -5.50
C LYS A 166 -18.40 30.99 -6.78
N ASN A 167 -17.12 30.61 -6.68
CA ASN A 167 -16.33 30.18 -7.84
C ASN A 167 -16.83 28.85 -8.42
N MET A 168 -17.48 28.00 -7.64
CA MET A 168 -17.95 26.69 -8.11
C MET A 168 -19.08 26.77 -9.13
N LYS A 169 -19.72 27.95 -9.28
CA LYS A 169 -20.65 28.24 -10.40
C LYS A 169 -19.99 28.04 -11.77
N GLU A 170 -18.67 28.18 -11.86
CA GLU A 170 -17.90 27.99 -13.09
C GLU A 170 -17.05 26.70 -13.07
N TYR A 171 -17.09 25.92 -11.99
CA TYR A 171 -16.25 24.73 -11.89
C TYR A 171 -16.66 23.70 -12.95
N PRO A 172 -15.74 23.23 -13.81
CA PRO A 172 -16.11 22.36 -14.92
C PRO A 172 -16.26 20.91 -14.45
N PHE A 173 -17.31 20.62 -13.67
CA PHE A 173 -17.69 19.26 -13.24
C PHE A 173 -17.86 18.29 -14.44
N PHE A 174 -18.02 16.98 -14.20
CA PHE A 174 -18.22 15.96 -15.24
C PHE A 174 -17.02 15.75 -16.17
N ASP A 175 -15.80 15.72 -15.63
CA ASP A 175 -14.57 15.41 -16.38
C ASP A 175 -14.66 14.12 -17.20
N ASN A 176 -15.10 13.02 -16.57
CA ASN A 176 -15.22 11.70 -17.18
C ASN A 176 -16.34 10.92 -16.47
N VAL A 177 -17.22 10.30 -17.24
CA VAL A 177 -18.26 9.40 -16.73
C VAL A 177 -18.35 8.13 -17.58
N GLY A 178 -18.57 6.99 -16.91
CA GLY A 178 -18.88 5.72 -17.56
C GLY A 178 -20.38 5.48 -17.61
N LEU A 179 -20.96 5.36 -18.81
CA LEU A 179 -22.35 4.98 -19.01
C LEU A 179 -22.46 3.48 -19.25
N ASP A 180 -23.20 2.78 -18.38
CA ASP A 180 -23.47 1.36 -18.54
C ASP A 180 -24.75 1.17 -19.34
N LEU A 181 -24.59 0.91 -20.64
CA LEU A 181 -25.68 0.79 -21.60
C LEU A 181 -26.06 -0.67 -21.83
N VAL A 182 -27.35 -0.94 -21.90
CA VAL A 182 -27.87 -2.25 -22.30
C VAL A 182 -28.80 -2.12 -23.49
N LEU A 183 -28.64 -3.03 -24.44
CA LEU A 183 -29.60 -3.25 -25.51
C LEU A 183 -30.84 -3.94 -24.92
N VAL A 184 -32.01 -3.35 -25.11
CA VAL A 184 -33.29 -3.90 -24.62
C VAL A 184 -34.27 -4.25 -25.75
N GLU A 185 -34.07 -3.66 -26.91
CA GLU A 185 -34.87 -3.84 -28.13
C GLU A 185 -33.95 -4.14 -29.32
N ASP A 186 -34.49 -4.70 -30.39
CA ASP A 186 -33.73 -4.91 -31.64
C ASP A 186 -33.26 -3.57 -32.22
N TYR A 187 -32.12 -3.55 -32.92
CA TYR A 187 -31.67 -2.33 -33.61
C TYR A 187 -32.71 -1.88 -34.62
N LEU A 188 -33.06 -0.59 -34.56
CA LEU A 188 -33.98 0.02 -35.50
C LEU A 188 -33.33 0.13 -36.87
N GLN A 189 -33.94 -0.48 -37.89
CA GLN A 189 -33.67 -0.11 -39.27
C GLN A 189 -34.57 1.08 -39.59
N LYS A 190 -33.99 2.23 -39.99
CA LYS A 190 -34.76 3.40 -40.42
C LYS A 190 -35.80 2.95 -41.44
N SER A 191 -37.08 3.07 -41.08
CA SER A 191 -38.18 2.68 -41.94
C SER A 191 -38.51 3.84 -42.87
N ASP A 192 -38.90 3.53 -44.11
CA ASP A 192 -39.45 4.50 -45.07
C ASP A 192 -40.69 5.26 -44.55
N SER A 193 -41.27 4.80 -43.43
CA SER A 193 -42.39 5.45 -42.72
C SER A 193 -41.97 6.59 -41.78
N PHE A 194 -40.69 6.69 -41.37
CA PHE A 194 -40.25 7.69 -40.40
C PHE A 194 -40.42 9.13 -40.90
N PRO A 195 -40.05 9.48 -42.16
CA PRO A 195 -40.33 10.80 -42.71
C PRO A 195 -41.84 11.15 -42.73
N LYS A 196 -42.72 10.15 -42.88
CA LYS A 196 -44.18 10.33 -42.87
C LYS A 196 -44.73 10.57 -41.46
N LEU A 197 -44.10 10.04 -40.41
CA LEU A 197 -44.46 10.29 -39.02
C LEU A 197 -44.05 11.70 -38.59
N ILE A 198 -42.84 12.12 -38.98
CA ILE A 198 -42.31 13.47 -38.76
C ILE A 198 -43.19 14.51 -39.48
N ALA A 199 -43.51 14.29 -40.76
CA ALA A 199 -44.39 15.17 -41.53
C ALA A 199 -45.83 15.27 -40.98
N LYS A 200 -46.25 14.35 -40.10
CA LYS A 200 -47.57 14.34 -39.45
C LYS A 200 -47.55 14.88 -38.02
N ASN A 201 -46.44 15.47 -37.55
CA ASN A 201 -46.23 15.87 -36.15
C ASN A 201 -46.48 14.72 -35.15
N LYS A 202 -46.30 13.47 -35.57
CA LYS A 202 -46.43 12.27 -34.72
C LYS A 202 -45.05 11.78 -34.26
N GLU A 203 -44.22 12.72 -33.81
CA GLU A 203 -42.85 12.42 -33.37
C GLU A 203 -42.83 11.51 -32.14
N GLU A 204 -43.88 11.54 -31.32
CA GLU A 204 -44.08 10.59 -30.20
C GLU A 204 -44.30 9.13 -30.62
N GLU A 205 -44.59 8.87 -31.91
CA GLU A 205 -44.70 7.52 -32.48
C GLU A 205 -43.34 7.01 -33.02
N LEU A 206 -42.29 7.83 -33.03
CA LEU A 206 -40.94 7.39 -33.39
C LEU A 206 -40.34 6.53 -32.26
N PRO A 207 -39.85 5.32 -32.54
CA PRO A 207 -39.22 4.48 -31.52
C PRO A 207 -37.95 5.15 -30.99
N GLY A 208 -37.81 5.21 -29.67
CA GLY A 208 -36.62 5.76 -29.01
C GLY A 208 -35.36 4.92 -29.22
N LEU A 209 -34.23 5.34 -28.63
CA LEU A 209 -32.99 4.56 -28.72
C LEU A 209 -33.22 3.11 -28.22
N PRO A 210 -32.61 2.09 -28.85
CA PRO A 210 -32.71 0.70 -28.40
C PRO A 210 -31.90 0.43 -27.11
N PHE A 211 -31.21 1.45 -26.59
CA PHE A 211 -30.39 1.40 -25.40
C PHE A 211 -31.06 2.05 -24.18
N ARG A 212 -30.78 1.51 -22.99
CA ARG A 212 -31.11 2.10 -21.69
C ARG A 212 -29.88 2.18 -20.81
N ILE A 213 -29.82 3.20 -19.94
CA ILE A 213 -28.75 3.34 -18.94
C ILE A 213 -29.11 2.53 -17.70
N LEU A 214 -28.29 1.56 -17.32
CA LEU A 214 -28.46 0.85 -16.04
C LEU A 214 -27.86 1.60 -14.86
N GLU A 215 -26.74 2.27 -15.10
CA GLU A 215 -25.95 2.98 -14.09
C GLU A 215 -25.04 4.02 -14.76
N LEU A 216 -24.81 5.13 -14.05
CA LEU A 216 -23.82 6.14 -14.38
C LEU A 216 -22.68 6.01 -13.37
N ASN A 217 -21.45 5.91 -13.86
CA ASN A 217 -20.24 5.74 -13.04
C ASN A 217 -19.41 7.04 -13.11
N ALA A 218 -19.59 7.94 -12.15
CA ALA A 218 -18.97 9.25 -12.09
C ALA A 218 -17.74 9.33 -11.16
N GLY A 219 -17.43 8.26 -10.43
CA GLY A 219 -16.22 8.15 -9.63
C GLY A 219 -14.98 7.87 -10.48
N SER A 220 -14.69 6.59 -10.74
CA SER A 220 -13.47 6.17 -11.44
C SER A 220 -13.76 5.05 -12.46
N PRO A 221 -14.42 5.36 -13.59
CA PRO A 221 -14.85 4.34 -14.55
C PRO A 221 -13.64 3.61 -15.16
N SER A 222 -13.54 2.31 -14.88
CA SER A 222 -12.48 1.41 -15.34
C SER A 222 -12.91 0.57 -16.54
N GLY A 223 -11.95 0.05 -17.29
CA GLY A 223 -12.16 -0.88 -18.40
C GLY A 223 -11.54 -0.47 -19.73
N ALA A 224 -11.09 0.77 -19.89
CA ALA A 224 -10.82 1.37 -21.20
C ALA A 224 -9.66 0.73 -21.94
N SER A 225 -8.57 0.40 -21.23
CA SER A 225 -7.42 -0.24 -21.86
C SER A 225 -7.70 -1.71 -22.22
N ASN A 226 -8.67 -2.37 -21.58
CA ASN A 226 -8.95 -3.79 -21.84
C ASN A 226 -9.41 -4.03 -23.27
N ASN A 227 -10.26 -3.16 -23.83
CA ASN A 227 -10.74 -3.31 -25.21
C ASN A 227 -9.60 -3.20 -26.22
N MET A 228 -8.72 -2.20 -26.09
CA MET A 228 -7.53 -2.07 -26.93
C MET A 228 -6.68 -3.35 -26.91
N ASN A 229 -6.43 -3.90 -25.71
CA ASN A 229 -5.62 -5.10 -25.57
C ASN A 229 -6.34 -6.36 -26.10
N MET A 230 -7.67 -6.45 -25.97
CA MET A 230 -8.46 -7.53 -26.56
C MET A 230 -8.39 -7.51 -28.09
N LEU A 231 -8.59 -6.33 -28.70
CA LEU A 231 -8.54 -6.17 -30.15
C LEU A 231 -7.17 -6.53 -30.72
N GLN A 232 -6.09 -6.08 -30.08
CA GLN A 232 -4.71 -6.50 -30.42
C GLN A 232 -4.51 -8.01 -30.28
N GLY A 233 -4.98 -8.59 -29.17
CA GLY A 233 -4.86 -10.02 -28.92
C GLY A 233 -5.62 -10.87 -29.95
N ILE A 234 -6.77 -10.39 -30.41
CA ILE A 234 -7.58 -11.04 -31.46
C ILE A 234 -6.89 -10.92 -32.80
N TYR A 235 -6.45 -9.72 -33.19
CA TYR A 235 -5.78 -9.52 -34.47
C TYR A 235 -4.49 -10.34 -34.58
N ASN A 236 -3.71 -10.43 -33.49
CA ASN A 236 -2.51 -11.27 -33.45
C ASN A 236 -2.81 -12.78 -33.60
N GLN A 237 -4.01 -13.23 -33.23
CA GLN A 237 -4.42 -14.63 -33.33
C GLN A 237 -5.11 -14.96 -34.65
N ASN A 238 -6.01 -14.07 -35.10
CA ASN A 238 -6.80 -14.20 -36.31
C ASN A 238 -7.27 -12.81 -36.81
N PRO A 239 -6.53 -12.18 -37.74
CA PRO A 239 -6.87 -10.87 -38.31
C PRO A 239 -8.25 -10.81 -38.99
N GLU A 240 -8.67 -11.91 -39.62
CA GLU A 240 -9.90 -12.02 -40.41
C GLU A 240 -11.16 -11.62 -39.61
N ILE A 241 -11.15 -11.87 -38.29
CA ILE A 241 -12.26 -11.53 -37.39
C ILE A 241 -12.56 -10.02 -37.42
N LEU A 242 -11.53 -9.18 -37.52
CA LEU A 242 -11.68 -7.73 -37.56
C LEU A 242 -11.66 -7.18 -38.99
N ASP A 243 -10.82 -7.73 -39.88
CA ASP A 243 -10.74 -7.27 -41.27
C ASP A 243 -12.08 -7.43 -42.01
N SER A 244 -12.84 -8.49 -41.69
CA SER A 244 -14.14 -8.75 -42.31
C SER A 244 -15.24 -7.74 -41.96
N LEU A 245 -15.04 -6.89 -40.95
CA LEU A 245 -15.99 -5.84 -40.54
C LEU A 245 -15.88 -4.56 -41.38
N GLY A 246 -14.91 -4.46 -42.28
CA GLY A 246 -14.68 -3.27 -43.10
C GLY A 246 -13.99 -2.14 -42.33
N LYS A 247 -14.34 -0.88 -42.66
CA LYS A 247 -13.79 0.29 -41.95
C LYS A 247 -14.47 0.48 -40.59
N VAL A 248 -13.68 0.88 -39.61
CA VAL A 248 -14.09 1.04 -38.21
C VAL A 248 -13.59 2.37 -37.66
N MET A 249 -14.18 2.87 -36.57
CA MET A 249 -13.64 4.06 -35.91
C MET A 249 -12.38 3.72 -35.09
N PRO A 250 -11.36 4.60 -35.04
CA PRO A 250 -10.13 4.38 -34.28
C PRO A 250 -10.39 4.48 -32.77
N ASN A 251 -9.51 3.91 -31.94
CA ASN A 251 -9.57 4.13 -30.49
C ASN A 251 -8.99 5.51 -30.13
N ASP A 252 -9.85 6.48 -29.84
CA ASP A 252 -9.45 7.85 -29.49
C ASP A 252 -9.39 8.12 -27.97
N HIS A 253 -9.62 7.10 -27.13
CA HIS A 253 -9.85 7.27 -25.70
C HIS A 253 -8.70 7.97 -24.97
N PHE A 254 -7.46 7.53 -25.16
CA PHE A 254 -6.31 8.09 -24.46
C PHE A 254 -6.01 9.53 -24.89
N LYS A 255 -6.22 9.84 -26.18
CA LYS A 255 -6.09 11.19 -26.72
C LYS A 255 -7.11 12.12 -26.05
N VAL A 256 -8.38 11.73 -26.06
CA VAL A 256 -9.49 12.52 -25.48
C VAL A 256 -9.29 12.71 -23.97
N LEU A 257 -8.86 11.67 -23.23
CA LEU A 257 -8.54 11.79 -21.81
C LEU A 257 -7.48 12.87 -21.55
N GLY A 258 -6.37 12.84 -22.30
CA GLY A 258 -5.28 13.81 -22.17
C GLY A 258 -5.71 15.25 -22.49
N GLU A 259 -6.42 15.42 -23.61
CA GLU A 259 -6.95 16.72 -24.05
C GLU A 259 -7.94 17.30 -23.04
N THR A 260 -8.83 16.46 -22.52
CA THR A 260 -9.87 16.86 -21.54
C THR A 260 -9.23 17.37 -20.26
N TYR A 261 -8.32 16.62 -19.65
CA TYR A 261 -7.69 17.02 -18.39
C TYR A 261 -6.77 18.22 -18.53
N LYS A 262 -6.11 18.37 -19.68
CA LYS A 262 -5.37 19.59 -20.01
C LYS A 262 -6.32 20.78 -20.06
N SER A 263 -7.41 20.67 -20.84
CA SER A 263 -8.44 21.72 -20.95
C SER A 263 -9.02 22.09 -19.58
N LEU A 264 -9.37 21.11 -18.73
CA LEU A 264 -9.91 21.34 -17.39
C LEU A 264 -8.93 22.09 -16.48
N GLY A 265 -7.66 21.66 -16.45
CA GLY A 265 -6.62 22.31 -15.66
C GLY A 265 -6.34 23.74 -16.13
N GLU A 266 -6.16 23.94 -17.43
CA GLU A 266 -5.90 25.26 -18.01
C GLU A 266 -7.07 26.21 -17.81
N ASN A 267 -8.30 25.75 -18.01
CA ASN A 267 -9.48 26.62 -17.91
C ASN A 267 -9.80 26.98 -16.46
N TRP A 268 -9.69 26.04 -15.53
CA TRP A 268 -9.97 26.30 -14.12
C TRP A 268 -8.90 27.16 -13.47
N THR A 269 -7.62 26.80 -13.66
CA THR A 269 -6.49 27.46 -12.99
C THR A 269 -5.94 28.68 -13.73
N LYS A 270 -6.33 28.86 -14.99
CA LYS A 270 -5.79 29.88 -15.92
C LYS A 270 -4.27 29.75 -16.15
N ARG A 271 -3.71 28.55 -15.94
CA ARG A 271 -2.28 28.24 -16.15
C ARG A 271 -2.08 27.22 -17.26
N LYS A 272 -1.14 27.52 -18.17
CA LYS A 272 -0.73 26.63 -19.28
C LYS A 272 0.62 25.93 -19.04
N ASP A 273 1.33 26.32 -17.98
CA ASP A 273 2.68 25.85 -17.63
C ASP A 273 2.68 24.74 -16.57
N GLY A 274 1.50 24.23 -16.19
CA GLY A 274 1.36 23.15 -15.21
C GLY A 274 1.15 21.77 -15.83
N ILE A 275 1.30 20.74 -15.01
CA ILE A 275 1.12 19.34 -15.39
C ILE A 275 -0.25 18.81 -14.96
N GLN A 276 -0.71 17.77 -15.66
CA GLN A 276 -1.90 17.00 -15.31
C GLN A 276 -1.45 15.64 -14.79
N ILE A 277 -2.00 15.22 -13.65
CA ILE A 277 -1.61 13.98 -12.99
C ILE A 277 -2.76 12.98 -12.92
N VAL A 278 -2.43 11.69 -12.84
CA VAL A 278 -3.35 10.64 -12.38
C VAL A 278 -2.96 10.30 -10.94
N LEU A 279 -3.93 10.37 -10.02
CA LEU A 279 -3.76 9.95 -8.63
C LEU A 279 -4.24 8.50 -8.47
N PRO A 280 -3.34 7.53 -8.26
CA PRO A 280 -3.64 6.10 -8.27
C PRO A 280 -3.99 5.57 -6.86
N PRO A 281 -4.71 4.44 -6.75
CA PRO A 281 -4.89 3.71 -5.50
C PRO A 281 -3.67 2.85 -5.10
N GLY A 282 -2.53 2.94 -5.81
CA GLY A 282 -1.32 2.14 -5.58
C GLY A 282 -1.27 0.80 -6.32
N GLY A 283 -0.08 0.22 -6.45
CA GLY A 283 0.22 -0.98 -7.27
C GLY A 283 -0.36 -2.30 -6.76
N SER A 284 -0.80 -2.35 -5.49
CA SER A 284 -1.54 -3.50 -4.94
C SER A 284 -2.99 -3.56 -5.42
N ASN A 285 -3.51 -2.47 -6.00
CA ASN A 285 -4.85 -2.43 -6.55
C ASN A 285 -4.93 -3.18 -7.89
N GLY A 286 -5.98 -3.97 -8.10
CA GLY A 286 -6.16 -4.73 -9.34
C GLY A 286 -6.28 -3.87 -10.61
N ALA A 287 -6.63 -2.59 -10.48
CA ALA A 287 -6.71 -1.66 -11.61
C ALA A 287 -5.37 -0.99 -11.96
N ALA A 288 -4.31 -1.16 -11.16
CA ALA A 288 -3.02 -0.48 -11.37
C ALA A 288 -2.46 -0.65 -12.81
N PRO A 289 -2.51 -1.85 -13.43
CA PRO A 289 -1.99 -2.04 -14.80
C PRO A 289 -2.76 -1.24 -15.86
N GLU A 290 -4.07 -1.06 -15.68
CA GLU A 290 -4.87 -0.16 -16.53
C GLU A 290 -4.47 1.30 -16.29
N ILE A 291 -4.31 1.71 -15.03
CA ILE A 291 -3.99 3.10 -14.66
C ILE A 291 -2.66 3.54 -15.26
N HIS A 292 -1.65 2.66 -15.26
CA HIS A 292 -0.37 2.96 -15.93
C HIS A 292 -0.50 3.13 -17.44
N GLN A 293 -1.38 2.36 -18.10
CA GLN A 293 -1.67 2.55 -19.52
C GLN A 293 -2.39 3.87 -19.78
N LEU A 294 -3.38 4.21 -18.95
CA LEU A 294 -4.07 5.49 -19.03
C LEU A 294 -3.07 6.65 -18.90
N ALA A 295 -2.21 6.65 -17.89
CA ALA A 295 -1.18 7.67 -17.70
C ALA A 295 -0.22 7.74 -18.91
N ALA A 296 0.37 6.61 -19.30
CA ALA A 296 1.40 6.55 -20.35
C ALA A 296 0.89 7.01 -21.73
N TYR A 297 -0.31 6.59 -22.14
CA TYR A 297 -0.85 6.89 -23.47
C TYR A 297 -1.60 8.22 -23.52
N SER A 298 -2.17 8.70 -22.40
CA SER A 298 -2.81 10.03 -22.37
C SER A 298 -1.81 11.18 -22.20
N GLY A 299 -0.66 10.92 -21.57
CA GLY A 299 0.34 11.92 -21.21
C GLY A 299 0.16 12.51 -19.81
N LEU A 300 -0.82 12.03 -19.03
CA LEU A 300 -0.93 12.40 -17.62
C LEU A 300 0.19 11.74 -16.82
N VAL A 301 0.70 12.43 -15.81
CA VAL A 301 1.78 11.94 -14.94
C VAL A 301 1.19 11.10 -13.81
N TYR A 302 1.61 9.84 -13.69
CA TYR A 302 1.24 9.01 -12.54
C TYR A 302 1.93 9.54 -11.29
N ALA A 303 1.18 9.90 -10.24
CA ALA A 303 1.76 10.57 -9.07
C ALA A 303 1.22 9.98 -7.77
N ASP A 304 2.13 9.53 -6.90
CA ASP A 304 1.81 9.13 -5.55
C ASP A 304 1.44 10.36 -4.70
N ALA A 305 0.42 10.24 -3.84
CA ALA A 305 -0.05 11.35 -2.99
C ALA A 305 1.06 11.91 -2.08
N ASP A 306 1.94 11.04 -1.57
CA ASP A 306 3.09 11.39 -0.72
C ASP A 306 4.11 12.31 -1.43
N GLN A 307 4.04 12.42 -2.76
CA GLN A 307 4.90 13.31 -3.54
C GLN A 307 4.26 14.68 -3.80
N LEU A 308 3.00 14.86 -3.40
CA LEU A 308 2.26 16.10 -3.59
C LEU A 308 2.38 16.97 -2.34
N TYR A 309 2.58 18.26 -2.55
CA TYR A 309 2.58 19.24 -1.47
C TYR A 309 2.00 20.57 -1.91
N GLN A 310 1.54 21.36 -0.95
CA GLN A 310 1.13 22.74 -1.18
C GLN A 310 2.29 23.70 -0.93
N ASP A 311 2.61 24.54 -1.91
CA ASP A 311 3.60 25.60 -1.75
C ASP A 311 3.05 26.81 -0.96
N SER A 312 3.92 27.75 -0.58
CA SER A 312 3.52 28.95 0.18
C SER A 312 2.53 29.84 -0.56
N LYS A 313 2.45 29.75 -1.89
CA LYS A 313 1.46 30.46 -2.72
C LYS A 313 0.16 29.67 -2.82
N GLY A 314 0.03 28.50 -2.20
CA GLY A 314 -1.17 27.67 -2.19
C GLY A 314 -1.37 26.79 -3.43
N TYR A 315 -0.37 26.69 -4.31
CA TYR A 315 -0.40 25.77 -5.46
C TYR A 315 0.01 24.36 -5.03
N ILE A 316 -0.57 23.35 -5.67
CA ILE A 316 -0.14 21.97 -5.47
C ILE A 316 1.03 21.68 -6.42
N ARG A 317 2.07 21.04 -5.91
CA ARG A 317 3.29 20.69 -6.64
C ARG A 317 3.61 19.20 -6.52
N LEU A 318 4.23 18.65 -7.57
CA LEU A 318 4.75 17.29 -7.58
C LEU A 318 6.26 17.29 -7.35
N ARG A 319 6.75 16.50 -6.40
CA ARG A 319 8.19 16.34 -6.16
C ARG A 319 8.87 15.54 -7.26
N THR A 320 9.89 16.14 -7.88
CA THR A 320 10.72 15.49 -8.90
C THR A 320 12.18 15.45 -8.49
N VAL A 321 12.97 14.66 -9.19
CA VAL A 321 14.43 14.58 -9.01
C VAL A 321 15.17 15.87 -9.37
N CYS A 322 14.46 16.87 -9.91
CA CYS A 322 14.99 18.21 -10.21
C CYS A 322 14.63 19.22 -9.11
N ASN A 323 15.41 20.30 -9.02
CA ASN A 323 15.20 21.36 -8.03
C ASN A 323 13.88 22.13 -8.23
N GLU A 324 13.36 22.19 -9.46
CA GLU A 324 12.09 22.84 -9.77
C GLU A 324 10.95 21.82 -9.86
N ASN A 325 10.02 21.91 -8.90
CA ASN A 325 8.87 21.03 -8.81
C ASN A 325 7.68 21.62 -9.60
N PRO A 326 7.14 20.91 -10.62
CA PRO A 326 6.06 21.43 -11.45
C PRO A 326 4.76 21.64 -10.67
N ILE A 327 3.99 22.65 -11.09
CA ILE A 327 2.66 22.91 -10.57
C ILE A 327 1.68 21.91 -11.17
N VAL A 328 0.87 21.30 -10.32
CA VAL A 328 -0.21 20.40 -10.71
C VAL A 328 -1.47 21.24 -10.94
N THR A 329 -1.95 21.31 -12.19
CA THR A 329 -3.15 22.08 -12.54
C THR A 329 -4.41 21.22 -12.58
N ALA A 330 -4.29 19.91 -12.87
CA ALA A 330 -5.41 18.99 -12.84
C ALA A 330 -5.03 17.61 -12.28
N VAL A 331 -5.95 17.00 -11.55
CA VAL A 331 -5.84 15.64 -11.00
C VAL A 331 -6.95 14.77 -11.54
N TYR A 332 -6.60 13.73 -12.31
CA TYR A 332 -7.50 12.61 -12.58
C TYR A 332 -7.44 11.63 -11.43
N SER A 333 -8.42 11.71 -10.52
CA SER A 333 -8.47 10.84 -9.36
C SER A 333 -8.93 9.43 -9.72
N ARG A 334 -8.16 8.42 -9.28
CA ARG A 334 -8.54 7.00 -9.29
C ARG A 334 -8.74 6.44 -7.89
N VAL A 335 -8.79 7.32 -6.89
CA VAL A 335 -9.18 7.05 -5.50
C VAL A 335 -10.49 7.78 -5.19
N ASN A 336 -11.15 7.38 -4.10
CA ASN A 336 -12.34 8.07 -3.65
C ASN A 336 -11.99 9.52 -3.23
N SER A 337 -12.90 10.45 -3.50
CA SER A 337 -12.65 11.88 -3.30
C SER A 337 -12.45 12.24 -1.82
N ASP A 338 -13.09 11.55 -0.88
CA ASP A 338 -12.87 11.70 0.57
C ASP A 338 -11.42 11.38 0.96
N SER A 339 -10.81 10.38 0.30
CA SER A 339 -9.41 10.02 0.52
C SER A 339 -8.47 11.14 0.06
N ALA A 340 -8.73 11.74 -1.11
CA ALA A 340 -7.90 12.83 -1.63
C ALA A 340 -8.15 14.17 -0.92
N LEU A 341 -9.38 14.42 -0.47
CA LEU A 341 -9.80 15.64 0.22
C LEU A 341 -9.62 15.59 1.74
N PHE A 342 -9.13 14.46 2.28
CA PHE A 342 -9.01 14.22 3.71
C PHE A 342 -8.39 15.41 4.47
N ASP A 343 -9.15 15.95 5.42
CA ASP A 343 -8.77 17.10 6.23
C ASP A 343 -9.61 17.09 7.53
N PRO A 344 -9.11 16.47 8.62
CA PRO A 344 -9.89 16.28 9.84
C PRO A 344 -10.26 17.60 10.51
N GLU A 345 -9.47 18.67 10.32
CA GLU A 345 -9.77 20.02 10.79
C GLU A 345 -11.00 20.64 10.11
N LYS A 346 -11.42 20.10 8.96
CA LYS A 346 -12.59 20.56 8.19
C LYS A 346 -13.74 19.55 8.17
N ASP A 347 -13.71 18.55 9.04
CA ASP A 347 -14.66 17.44 9.07
C ASP A 347 -14.70 16.62 7.76
N LEU A 348 -13.54 16.53 7.08
CA LEU A 348 -13.34 15.70 5.89
C LEU A 348 -12.58 14.45 6.28
N THR A 349 -13.29 13.48 6.88
CA THR A 349 -12.74 12.18 7.26
C THR A 349 -13.04 11.13 6.20
N LEU A 350 -12.28 10.02 6.23
CA LEU A 350 -12.64 8.83 5.45
C LEU A 350 -14.02 8.33 5.86
N ARG A 351 -14.80 7.90 4.88
CA ARG A 351 -16.14 7.35 5.10
C ARG A 351 -16.26 5.98 4.47
N ASP A 352 -16.95 5.09 5.17
CA ASP A 352 -17.30 3.80 4.59
C ASP A 352 -18.24 4.05 3.40
N PRO A 353 -17.90 3.55 2.20
CA PRO A 353 -18.64 3.89 0.99
C PRO A 353 -20.08 3.36 0.97
N ASP A 354 -20.38 2.34 1.78
CA ASP A 354 -21.69 1.68 1.83
C ASP A 354 -22.60 2.34 2.88
N SER A 355 -22.09 2.62 4.09
CA SER A 355 -22.84 3.18 5.22
C SER A 355 -22.75 4.71 5.33
N GLY A 356 -21.72 5.33 4.78
CA GLY A 356 -21.42 6.76 4.91
C GLY A 356 -20.89 7.19 6.28
N GLU A 357 -20.72 6.24 7.20
CA GLU A 357 -20.15 6.47 8.53
C GLU A 357 -18.65 6.77 8.44
N ALA A 358 -18.17 7.62 9.35
CA ALA A 358 -16.74 7.92 9.44
C ALA A 358 -15.95 6.67 9.84
N ILE A 359 -14.81 6.45 9.18
CA ILE A 359 -13.90 5.36 9.52
C ILE A 359 -12.92 5.86 10.58
N TYR A 360 -12.84 5.14 11.69
CA TYR A 360 -11.95 5.45 12.80
C TYR A 360 -10.79 4.47 12.87
N LEU A 361 -9.68 4.92 13.46
CA LEU A 361 -8.56 4.07 13.85
C LEU A 361 -9.05 3.06 14.90
N THR A 362 -8.62 1.80 14.78
CA THR A 362 -8.98 0.73 15.73
C THR A 362 -7.74 -0.02 16.20
N ASP A 363 -7.81 -0.72 17.33
CA ASP A 363 -6.73 -1.58 17.86
C ASP A 363 -7.00 -3.05 17.52
N ALA A 364 -6.18 -3.62 16.63
CA ALA A 364 -6.35 -4.98 16.12
C ALA A 364 -6.14 -6.05 17.21
N LEU A 365 -5.47 -5.69 18.29
CA LEU A 365 -5.13 -6.60 19.40
C LEU A 365 -6.24 -6.63 20.47
N ARG A 366 -7.06 -5.58 20.57
CA ARG A 366 -8.20 -5.50 21.49
C ARG A 366 -9.49 -5.77 20.74
N LYS A 367 -10.10 -6.93 21.02
CA LYS A 367 -11.41 -7.28 20.48
C LYS A 367 -12.49 -6.81 21.45
N GLY A 368 -13.39 -5.97 20.97
CA GLY A 368 -14.60 -5.60 21.69
C GLY A 368 -15.57 -6.78 21.86
N PRO A 369 -16.72 -6.56 22.55
CA PRO A 369 -17.69 -7.62 22.87
C PRO A 369 -18.24 -8.37 21.65
N ASN A 370 -18.25 -7.73 20.49
CA ASN A 370 -18.69 -8.28 19.21
C ASN A 370 -17.56 -8.96 18.41
N GLY A 371 -16.35 -9.07 18.98
CA GLY A 371 -15.18 -9.66 18.34
C GLY A 371 -14.46 -8.77 17.31
N LYS A 372 -14.92 -7.52 17.10
CA LYS A 372 -14.27 -6.53 16.22
C LYS A 372 -13.17 -5.76 16.97
N PRO A 373 -12.14 -5.24 16.28
CA PRO A 373 -11.17 -4.31 16.85
C PRO A 373 -11.86 -3.13 17.56
N GLU A 374 -11.36 -2.77 18.75
CA GLU A 374 -11.86 -1.62 19.51
C GLU A 374 -11.43 -0.30 18.87
N VAL A 375 -12.28 0.72 18.87
CA VAL A 375 -11.95 2.05 18.31
C VAL A 375 -10.97 2.77 19.23
N VAL A 376 -9.88 3.29 18.66
CA VAL A 376 -8.88 4.10 19.36
C VAL A 376 -9.47 5.48 19.65
N LYS A 377 -9.30 5.94 20.90
CA LYS A 377 -9.84 7.20 21.40
C LYS A 377 -8.71 8.11 21.85
N ASP A 378 -8.81 9.39 21.54
CA ASP A 378 -7.87 10.41 22.01
C ASP A 378 -7.91 10.63 23.53
N ALA A 379 -7.05 11.50 24.04
CA ALA A 379 -6.97 11.84 25.46
C ALA A 379 -8.29 12.38 26.07
N ASN A 380 -9.22 12.83 25.21
CA ASN A 380 -10.55 13.33 25.62
C ASN A 380 -11.65 12.28 25.46
N GLY A 381 -11.30 11.04 25.08
CA GLY A 381 -12.25 9.95 24.86
C GLY A 381 -12.96 10.00 23.50
N LYS A 382 -12.56 10.87 22.56
CA LYS A 382 -13.18 10.97 21.23
C LYS A 382 -12.53 9.98 20.25
N PRO A 383 -13.31 9.30 19.38
CA PRO A 383 -12.76 8.44 18.33
C PRO A 383 -11.77 9.16 17.42
N VAL A 384 -10.60 8.56 17.18
CA VAL A 384 -9.57 9.09 16.28
C VAL A 384 -9.90 8.71 14.84
N PRO A 385 -10.10 9.65 13.90
CA PRO A 385 -10.35 9.34 12.48
C PRO A 385 -9.18 8.57 11.86
N LEU A 386 -9.49 7.61 10.97
CA LEU A 386 -8.45 6.94 10.18
C LEU A 386 -7.86 7.91 9.17
N GLU A 387 -6.53 8.07 9.17
CA GLU A 387 -5.84 8.92 8.21
C GLU A 387 -5.85 8.34 6.79
N SER A 388 -5.94 9.24 5.80
CA SER A 388 -5.84 8.87 4.39
C SER A 388 -4.40 8.97 3.88
N SER A 389 -3.85 7.87 3.38
CA SER A 389 -2.59 7.85 2.63
C SER A 389 -2.67 8.53 1.25
N TYR A 390 -3.86 8.95 0.82
CA TYR A 390 -4.08 9.57 -0.50
C TYR A 390 -4.35 11.07 -0.43
N ARG A 391 -4.22 11.67 0.76
CA ARG A 391 -4.49 13.08 1.01
C ARG A 391 -3.68 13.98 0.07
N ILE A 392 -4.34 14.93 -0.60
CA ILE A 392 -3.67 16.07 -1.24
C ILE A 392 -3.69 17.24 -0.24
N PRO A 393 -2.53 17.69 0.29
CA PRO A 393 -2.51 18.77 1.26
C PRO A 393 -3.17 20.05 0.73
N GLY A 394 -4.13 20.60 1.49
CA GLY A 394 -4.80 21.86 1.14
C GLY A 394 -5.72 21.80 -0.08
N ALA A 395 -6.14 20.60 -0.53
CA ALA A 395 -6.91 20.39 -1.75
C ALA A 395 -8.17 21.26 -1.86
N ILE A 396 -9.03 21.28 -0.83
CA ILE A 396 -10.27 22.08 -0.82
C ILE A 396 -9.97 23.56 -1.10
N ASN A 397 -8.99 24.12 -0.40
CA ASN A 397 -8.61 25.52 -0.56
C ASN A 397 -8.03 25.78 -1.96
N ALA A 398 -7.23 24.85 -2.48
CA ALA A 398 -6.67 24.97 -3.83
C ALA A 398 -7.77 24.89 -4.91
N ILE A 399 -8.78 24.04 -4.72
CA ILE A 399 -9.92 23.93 -5.64
C ILE A 399 -10.70 25.23 -5.66
N VAL A 400 -11.26 25.68 -4.53
CA VAL A 400 -12.14 26.86 -4.49
C VAL A 400 -11.42 28.16 -4.87
N LYS A 401 -10.09 28.23 -4.66
CA LYS A 401 -9.24 29.36 -5.06
C LYS A 401 -8.68 29.26 -6.48
N ARG A 402 -9.19 28.35 -7.32
CA ARG A 402 -8.78 28.18 -8.73
C ARG A 402 -7.28 27.87 -8.90
N LYS A 403 -6.69 27.07 -8.00
CA LYS A 403 -5.28 26.64 -8.05
C LYS A 403 -5.10 25.18 -8.42
N LEU A 404 -6.17 24.39 -8.32
CA LEU A 404 -6.19 22.97 -8.69
C LEU A 404 -7.55 22.59 -9.25
N TYR A 405 -7.57 21.90 -10.39
CA TYR A 405 -8.73 21.13 -10.83
C TYR A 405 -8.64 19.70 -10.27
N MET A 406 -9.72 19.21 -9.68
CA MET A 406 -9.84 17.86 -9.12
C MET A 406 -10.98 17.09 -9.81
N GLY A 407 -10.63 16.02 -10.52
CA GLY A 407 -11.61 15.08 -11.08
C GLY A 407 -12.26 14.21 -10.00
N GLY A 408 -13.42 13.63 -10.32
CA GLY A 408 -14.14 12.73 -9.40
C GLY A 408 -15.03 13.42 -8.36
N LEU A 409 -15.19 14.74 -8.41
CA LEU A 409 -16.16 15.48 -7.56
C LEU A 409 -17.63 15.29 -7.98
N ASN A 410 -17.87 14.46 -9.00
CA ASN A 410 -19.20 14.19 -9.58
C ASN A 410 -19.89 12.98 -8.93
N ARG A 411 -19.20 12.28 -8.02
CA ARG A 411 -19.60 10.95 -7.53
C ARG A 411 -20.92 10.92 -6.76
N ILE A 412 -21.41 12.08 -6.31
CA ILE A 412 -22.76 12.20 -5.73
C ILE A 412 -23.86 11.68 -6.67
N LEU A 413 -23.60 11.69 -7.97
CA LEU A 413 -24.53 11.26 -9.02
C LEU A 413 -24.55 9.74 -9.25
N ASP A 414 -23.64 8.99 -8.64
CA ASP A 414 -23.70 7.52 -8.62
C ASP A 414 -24.92 7.03 -7.82
N ASN A 415 -25.44 7.88 -6.92
CA ASN A 415 -26.64 7.58 -6.16
C ASN A 415 -27.86 7.46 -7.10
N LYS A 416 -28.49 6.29 -7.05
CA LYS A 416 -29.57 5.89 -7.97
C LYS A 416 -30.83 6.74 -7.84
N LEU A 417 -31.11 7.26 -6.63
CA LEU A 417 -32.25 8.16 -6.38
C LEU A 417 -31.99 9.55 -6.96
N ILE A 418 -30.76 10.04 -6.81
CA ILE A 418 -30.31 11.32 -7.37
C ILE A 418 -30.35 11.24 -8.91
N LEU A 419 -29.75 10.21 -9.52
CA LEU A 419 -29.72 10.03 -10.97
C LEU A 419 -31.13 9.96 -11.59
N ALA A 420 -32.05 9.22 -10.96
CA ALA A 420 -33.43 9.11 -11.44
C ALA A 420 -34.14 10.48 -11.46
N THR A 421 -33.94 11.29 -10.41
CA THR A 421 -34.48 12.66 -10.34
C THR A 421 -33.88 13.52 -11.45
N LEU A 422 -32.56 13.51 -11.60
CA LEU A 422 -31.89 14.43 -12.49
C LEU A 422 -32.10 14.12 -13.98
N THR A 423 -32.21 12.85 -14.36
CA THR A 423 -32.56 12.46 -15.74
C THR A 423 -33.93 12.99 -16.18
N HIS A 424 -34.84 13.25 -15.24
CA HIS A 424 -36.17 13.77 -15.53
C HIS A 424 -36.25 15.32 -15.48
N TYR A 425 -35.68 15.93 -14.44
CA TYR A 425 -35.84 17.37 -14.17
C TYR A 425 -34.68 18.23 -14.71
N GLY A 426 -33.45 17.71 -14.70
CA GLY A 426 -32.25 18.47 -15.07
C GLY A 426 -32.30 19.02 -16.51
N PRO A 427 -32.49 18.18 -17.54
CA PRO A 427 -32.56 18.65 -18.93
C PRO A 427 -33.69 19.64 -19.21
N LYS A 428 -34.80 19.55 -18.46
CA LYS A 428 -35.92 20.50 -18.58
C LYS A 428 -35.55 21.86 -17.98
N PHE A 429 -34.97 21.86 -16.78
CA PHE A 429 -34.58 23.09 -16.08
C PHE A 429 -33.44 23.84 -16.82
N PHE A 430 -32.48 23.11 -17.38
CA PHE A 430 -31.34 23.67 -18.12
C PHE A 430 -31.51 23.61 -19.65
N ALA A 431 -32.74 23.68 -20.16
CA ALA A 431 -33.02 23.63 -21.59
C ALA A 431 -32.29 24.73 -22.37
N ASP A 432 -32.26 25.96 -21.85
CA ASP A 432 -31.57 27.08 -22.48
C ASP A 432 -30.06 26.85 -22.62
N GLU A 433 -29.44 26.23 -21.62
CA GLU A 433 -28.01 25.89 -21.67
C GLU A 433 -27.73 24.79 -22.70
N ILE A 434 -28.65 23.84 -22.89
CA ILE A 434 -28.57 22.83 -23.95
C ILE A 434 -28.71 23.50 -25.32
N SER A 435 -29.67 24.43 -25.49
CA SER A 435 -29.85 25.18 -26.74
C SER A 435 -28.65 26.06 -27.09
N LYS A 436 -28.04 26.74 -26.10
CA LYS A 436 -26.80 27.52 -26.29
C LYS A 436 -25.63 26.67 -26.80
N LYS A 437 -25.67 25.36 -26.57
CA LYS A 437 -24.68 24.39 -27.05
C LYS A 437 -25.00 23.82 -28.43
N GLY A 438 -26.03 24.33 -29.11
CA GLY A 438 -26.44 23.89 -30.44
C GLY A 438 -27.19 22.56 -30.45
N LEU A 439 -27.71 22.12 -29.31
CA LEU A 439 -28.49 20.89 -29.19
C LEU A 439 -29.96 21.21 -28.99
N ASP A 440 -30.85 20.47 -29.64
CA ASP A 440 -32.29 20.54 -29.35
C ASP A 440 -32.59 19.91 -27.97
N PRO A 441 -33.15 20.64 -26.99
CA PRO A 441 -33.53 20.12 -25.68
C PRO A 441 -34.61 19.03 -25.73
N LYS A 442 -35.41 18.98 -26.80
CA LYS A 442 -36.48 17.98 -27.00
C LYS A 442 -36.02 16.74 -27.78
N GLY A 443 -34.81 16.75 -28.33
CA GLY A 443 -34.27 15.64 -29.12
C GLY A 443 -34.11 14.35 -28.32
N THR A 444 -33.63 13.30 -29.00
CA THR A 444 -33.51 11.94 -28.48
C THR A 444 -32.86 11.90 -27.09
N LYS A 445 -33.52 11.15 -26.18
CA LYS A 445 -33.11 11.03 -24.78
C LYS A 445 -32.57 9.63 -24.51
N ILE A 446 -31.56 9.59 -23.64
CA ILE A 446 -31.05 8.35 -23.08
C ILE A 446 -31.52 8.26 -21.63
N LEU A 447 -32.36 7.27 -21.35
CA LEU A 447 -33.08 7.16 -20.08
C LEU A 447 -32.77 5.83 -19.39
N PRO A 448 -32.83 5.80 -18.04
CA PRO A 448 -32.91 4.53 -17.34
C PRO A 448 -34.22 3.81 -17.69
N PRO A 449 -34.32 2.49 -17.48
CA PRO A 449 -35.60 1.80 -17.43
C PRO A 449 -36.55 2.49 -16.45
N GLN A 450 -37.86 2.25 -16.60
CA GLN A 450 -38.88 2.90 -15.78
C GLN A 450 -38.54 2.77 -14.29
N THR A 451 -38.52 3.90 -13.58
CA THR A 451 -38.26 3.95 -12.14
C THR A 451 -39.52 4.36 -11.39
N LEU A 452 -39.60 3.97 -10.12
CA LEU A 452 -40.63 4.46 -9.20
C LEU A 452 -39.98 5.33 -8.12
N PRO A 453 -40.69 6.36 -7.63
CA PRO A 453 -40.21 7.14 -6.50
C PRO A 453 -40.14 6.25 -5.24
N PRO A 454 -39.22 6.52 -4.30
CA PRO A 454 -38.98 5.65 -3.15
C PRO A 454 -40.03 5.87 -2.05
N THR A 455 -41.27 5.43 -2.30
CA THR A 455 -42.46 5.69 -1.46
C THR A 455 -43.16 4.40 -1.05
N ALA A 456 -43.98 4.46 0.00
CA ALA A 456 -44.80 3.33 0.44
C ALA A 456 -45.71 2.81 -0.69
N LYS A 457 -46.29 3.70 -1.49
CA LYS A 457 -47.12 3.35 -2.66
C LYS A 457 -46.33 2.54 -3.69
N SER A 458 -45.06 2.89 -3.93
CA SER A 458 -44.19 2.13 -4.82
C SER A 458 -43.88 0.74 -4.28
N ALA A 459 -43.65 0.61 -2.97
CA ALA A 459 -43.45 -0.70 -2.33
C ALA A 459 -44.70 -1.59 -2.45
N GLU A 460 -45.90 -1.03 -2.42
CA GLU A 460 -47.15 -1.76 -2.70
C GLU A 460 -47.24 -2.22 -4.16
N ILE A 461 -46.95 -1.33 -5.12
CA ILE A 461 -46.91 -1.67 -6.56
C ILE A 461 -45.97 -2.85 -6.80
N ILE A 462 -44.77 -2.81 -6.20
CA ILE A 462 -43.77 -3.88 -6.31
C ILE A 462 -44.25 -5.17 -5.64
N ALA A 463 -44.89 -5.09 -4.47
CA ALA A 463 -45.39 -6.27 -3.77
C ALA A 463 -46.47 -7.02 -4.58
N ASN A 464 -47.27 -6.28 -5.37
CA ASN A 464 -48.32 -6.86 -6.21
C ASN A 464 -47.77 -7.57 -7.46
N ASN A 465 -46.69 -7.05 -8.06
CA ASN A 465 -46.08 -7.63 -9.27
C ASN A 465 -44.55 -7.73 -9.14
N PRO A 466 -44.01 -8.50 -8.18
CA PRO A 466 -42.60 -8.43 -7.83
C PRO A 466 -41.66 -8.86 -8.95
N ASP A 467 -42.09 -9.77 -9.83
CA ASP A 467 -41.24 -10.30 -10.90
C ASP A 467 -40.88 -9.25 -11.98
N ASP A 468 -41.54 -8.10 -12.00
CA ASP A 468 -41.27 -7.02 -12.95
C ASP A 468 -40.30 -5.97 -12.42
N TRP A 469 -39.76 -6.16 -11.20
CA TRP A 469 -38.97 -5.13 -10.53
C TRP A 469 -37.59 -5.61 -10.08
N VAL A 470 -36.67 -4.66 -10.09
CA VAL A 470 -35.34 -4.72 -9.50
C VAL A 470 -35.30 -3.71 -8.37
N VAL A 471 -35.00 -4.20 -7.17
CA VAL A 471 -34.77 -3.35 -5.99
C VAL A 471 -33.26 -3.16 -5.84
N LYS A 472 -32.82 -1.91 -5.72
CA LYS A 472 -31.40 -1.56 -5.58
C LYS A 472 -31.18 -0.76 -4.30
N SER A 473 -30.22 -1.16 -3.48
CA SER A 473 -29.71 -0.29 -2.43
C SER A 473 -28.87 0.84 -3.06
N PRO A 474 -29.10 2.13 -2.73
CA PRO A 474 -28.42 3.26 -3.36
C PRO A 474 -26.91 3.27 -3.16
N ASN A 475 -26.43 2.88 -1.96
CA ASN A 475 -25.03 3.05 -1.57
C ASN A 475 -24.16 1.80 -1.80
N LEU A 476 -24.75 0.62 -2.02
CA LEU A 476 -24.00 -0.62 -2.20
C LEU A 476 -23.43 -0.76 -3.62
N ALA A 477 -22.14 -1.07 -3.73
CA ALA A 477 -21.42 -1.23 -5.00
C ALA A 477 -21.29 -2.70 -5.49
N GLY A 478 -20.90 -2.88 -6.75
CA GLY A 478 -20.38 -4.17 -7.26
C GLY A 478 -21.38 -5.33 -7.33
N GLY A 479 -22.67 -5.04 -7.43
CA GLY A 479 -23.76 -6.03 -7.49
C GLY A 479 -24.29 -6.45 -6.10
N GLN A 480 -23.69 -5.97 -5.02
CA GLN A 480 -24.27 -6.09 -3.68
C GLN A 480 -25.48 -5.16 -3.56
N GLY A 481 -26.54 -5.61 -2.88
CA GLY A 481 -27.77 -4.81 -2.75
C GLY A 481 -28.62 -4.71 -4.01
N ILE A 482 -28.33 -5.50 -5.07
CA ILE A 482 -29.20 -5.61 -6.26
C ILE A 482 -30.05 -6.88 -6.14
N TYR A 483 -31.36 -6.69 -6.07
CA TYR A 483 -32.34 -7.75 -5.96
C TYR A 483 -33.20 -7.78 -7.22
N ILE A 484 -32.83 -8.66 -8.17
CA ILE A 484 -33.70 -8.97 -9.32
C ILE A 484 -34.75 -9.95 -8.82
N LEU A 485 -35.92 -9.44 -8.42
CA LEU A 485 -36.92 -10.19 -7.66
C LEU A 485 -37.37 -11.47 -8.37
N LYS A 486 -37.48 -11.44 -9.70
CA LYS A 486 -37.77 -12.61 -10.56
C LYS A 486 -36.79 -13.77 -10.43
N THR A 487 -35.56 -13.50 -9.98
CA THR A 487 -34.50 -14.52 -9.83
C THR A 487 -34.40 -15.07 -8.42
N LEU A 488 -35.11 -14.49 -7.45
CA LEU A 488 -35.01 -14.86 -6.04
C LEU A 488 -35.97 -16.01 -5.69
N PRO A 489 -35.57 -16.93 -4.80
CA PRO A 489 -36.50 -17.86 -4.17
C PRO A 489 -37.63 -17.13 -3.45
N ALA A 490 -38.82 -17.76 -3.35
CA ALA A 490 -40.00 -17.13 -2.77
C ALA A 490 -39.79 -16.60 -1.34
N ALA A 491 -39.01 -17.29 -0.51
CA ALA A 491 -38.66 -16.84 0.84
C ALA A 491 -37.84 -15.53 0.83
N GLN A 492 -36.75 -15.49 0.07
CA GLN A 492 -35.91 -14.29 -0.06
C GLN A 492 -36.68 -13.13 -0.69
N ARG A 493 -37.53 -13.40 -1.69
CA ARG A 493 -38.38 -12.38 -2.30
C ARG A 493 -39.32 -11.73 -1.28
N ARG A 494 -39.93 -12.52 -0.38
CA ARG A 494 -40.76 -12.00 0.71
C ARG A 494 -39.96 -11.16 1.71
N GLU A 495 -38.73 -11.54 2.01
CA GLU A 495 -37.84 -10.75 2.87
C GLU A 495 -37.53 -9.38 2.26
N VAL A 496 -37.18 -9.33 0.96
CA VAL A 496 -36.93 -8.07 0.26
C VAL A 496 -38.20 -7.19 0.22
N ILE A 497 -39.37 -7.78 -0.03
CA ILE A 497 -40.65 -7.04 0.00
C ILE A 497 -40.91 -6.47 1.40
N LYS A 498 -40.64 -7.23 2.47
CA LYS A 498 -40.78 -6.76 3.85
C LYS A 498 -39.82 -5.61 4.16
N MET A 499 -38.58 -5.67 3.67
CA MET A 499 -37.59 -4.61 3.81
C MET A 499 -38.07 -3.31 3.17
N ILE A 500 -38.48 -3.35 1.90
CA ILE A 500 -38.91 -2.14 1.18
C ILE A 500 -40.22 -1.55 1.70
N LYS A 501 -41.12 -2.37 2.28
CA LYS A 501 -42.32 -1.84 2.94
C LYS A 501 -42.01 -1.12 4.26
N LYS A 502 -40.96 -1.56 4.97
CA LYS A 502 -40.57 -0.98 6.25
C LYS A 502 -39.86 0.37 6.06
N ARG A 503 -39.01 0.48 5.04
CA ARG A 503 -38.19 1.67 4.75
C ARG A 503 -38.09 1.91 3.24
N PRO A 504 -39.18 2.32 2.57
CA PRO A 504 -39.19 2.49 1.12
C PRO A 504 -38.19 3.54 0.62
N GLU A 505 -37.92 4.56 1.44
CA GLU A 505 -37.00 5.66 1.15
C GLU A 505 -35.53 5.25 1.02
N GLU A 506 -35.15 4.08 1.54
CA GLU A 506 -33.78 3.56 1.50
C GLU A 506 -33.45 2.82 0.19
N PHE A 507 -34.39 2.68 -0.76
CA PHE A 507 -34.21 1.85 -1.97
C PHE A 507 -34.56 2.59 -3.26
N ALA A 508 -33.82 2.30 -4.32
CA ALA A 508 -34.19 2.68 -5.68
C ALA A 508 -34.92 1.52 -6.36
N TYR A 509 -36.02 1.85 -7.05
CA TYR A 509 -36.88 0.89 -7.73
C TYR A 509 -36.79 1.08 -9.24
N GLN A 510 -36.48 0.01 -9.95
CA GLN A 510 -36.31 0.03 -11.39
C GLN A 510 -37.00 -1.19 -12.02
N GLN A 511 -37.71 -0.97 -13.12
CA GLN A 511 -38.36 -2.03 -13.87
C GLN A 511 -37.31 -2.99 -14.45
N LEU A 512 -37.59 -4.28 -14.36
CA LEU A 512 -36.77 -5.33 -14.94
C LEU A 512 -36.83 -5.26 -16.48
N VAL A 513 -35.67 -5.12 -17.10
CA VAL A 513 -35.52 -5.16 -18.57
C VAL A 513 -34.86 -6.43 -19.04
N LYS A 514 -35.22 -6.85 -20.25
CA LYS A 514 -34.64 -8.03 -20.91
C LYS A 514 -33.33 -7.63 -21.60
N ILE A 515 -32.24 -7.71 -20.85
CA ILE A 515 -30.90 -7.34 -21.33
C ILE A 515 -30.49 -8.22 -22.52
N GLY A 516 -29.93 -7.57 -23.54
CA GLY A 516 -29.42 -8.19 -24.76
C GLY A 516 -28.32 -9.22 -24.51
N ARG A 517 -28.21 -10.21 -25.40
CA ARG A 517 -27.27 -11.33 -25.27
C ARG A 517 -26.15 -11.32 -26.31
N ILE A 518 -25.02 -11.92 -25.93
CA ILE A 518 -23.95 -12.30 -26.86
C ILE A 518 -23.69 -13.82 -26.79
N PRO A 519 -23.34 -14.47 -27.91
CA PRO A 519 -22.85 -15.84 -27.92
C PRO A 519 -21.47 -15.93 -27.25
N VAL A 520 -21.31 -16.83 -26.28
CA VAL A 520 -20.00 -17.15 -25.69
C VAL A 520 -19.79 -18.66 -25.71
N ALA A 521 -18.69 -19.10 -26.33
CA ALA A 521 -18.33 -20.51 -26.35
C ALA A 521 -17.90 -20.97 -24.95
N VAL A 522 -18.57 -21.99 -24.43
CA VAL A 522 -18.31 -22.56 -23.10
C VAL A 522 -18.13 -24.07 -23.20
N GLN A 523 -17.39 -24.64 -22.24
CA GLN A 523 -17.23 -26.08 -22.08
C GLN A 523 -17.89 -26.53 -20.77
N ARG A 524 -18.80 -27.51 -20.83
CA ARG A 524 -19.42 -28.13 -19.65
C ARG A 524 -19.19 -29.64 -19.68
N LYS A 525 -18.94 -30.23 -18.52
CA LYS A 525 -18.69 -31.68 -18.40
C LYS A 525 -19.81 -32.54 -19.01
N ALA A 526 -21.07 -32.12 -18.86
CA ALA A 526 -22.24 -32.88 -19.32
C ALA A 526 -22.59 -32.64 -20.80
N ASP A 527 -22.27 -31.45 -21.34
CA ASP A 527 -22.79 -30.98 -22.63
C ASP A 527 -21.70 -30.73 -23.68
N GLY A 528 -20.41 -30.97 -23.37
CA GLY A 528 -19.31 -30.65 -24.28
C GLY A 528 -19.14 -29.14 -24.53
N HIS A 529 -18.68 -28.79 -25.74
CA HIS A 529 -18.56 -27.40 -26.21
C HIS A 529 -19.91 -26.92 -26.77
N ARG A 530 -20.37 -25.75 -26.32
CA ARG A 530 -21.59 -25.10 -26.84
C ARG A 530 -21.56 -23.58 -26.67
N PHE A 531 -22.40 -22.88 -27.41
CA PHE A 531 -22.65 -21.46 -27.16
C PHE A 531 -23.61 -21.29 -25.98
N ALA A 532 -23.30 -20.33 -25.12
CA ALA A 532 -24.18 -19.80 -24.09
C ALA A 532 -24.56 -18.36 -24.44
N ASN A 533 -25.84 -18.01 -24.31
CA ASN A 533 -26.34 -16.66 -24.57
C ASN A 533 -26.27 -15.83 -23.28
N LEU A 534 -25.16 -15.13 -23.09
CA LEU A 534 -24.87 -14.42 -21.84
C LEU A 534 -25.37 -12.97 -21.95
N ALA A 535 -25.98 -12.45 -20.88
CA ALA A 535 -26.33 -11.02 -20.78
C ALA A 535 -25.08 -10.20 -20.98
N ALA A 536 -25.16 -9.15 -21.79
CA ALA A 536 -24.05 -8.24 -21.99
C ALA A 536 -24.49 -6.77 -21.90
N ASP A 537 -23.62 -5.97 -21.30
CA ASP A 537 -23.72 -4.51 -21.31
C ASP A 537 -22.49 -3.88 -21.95
N ILE A 538 -22.61 -2.60 -22.27
CA ILE A 538 -21.57 -1.79 -22.90
C ILE A 538 -21.29 -0.61 -21.96
N ARG A 539 -20.11 -0.63 -21.35
CA ARG A 539 -19.60 0.53 -20.62
C ARG A 539 -18.87 1.45 -21.59
N ILE A 540 -19.41 2.65 -21.80
CA ILE A 540 -18.82 3.66 -22.67
C ILE A 540 -18.43 4.90 -21.89
N TRP A 541 -17.37 5.58 -22.31
CA TRP A 541 -16.85 6.76 -21.61
C TRP A 541 -17.25 8.05 -22.31
N VAL A 542 -17.66 9.03 -21.51
CA VAL A 542 -17.94 10.39 -21.96
C VAL A 542 -17.04 11.36 -21.21
N PHE A 543 -16.35 12.22 -21.95
CA PHE A 543 -15.45 13.24 -21.41
C PHE A 543 -16.01 14.64 -21.67
N TYR A 544 -15.78 15.57 -20.75
CA TYR A 544 -16.26 16.94 -20.92
C TYR A 544 -15.19 17.97 -20.51
N GLY A 545 -14.60 18.65 -21.50
CA GLY A 545 -13.57 19.68 -21.31
C GLY A 545 -14.05 20.94 -20.58
N GLY A 546 -13.10 21.83 -20.24
CA GLY A 546 -13.33 23.06 -19.49
C GLY A 546 -13.64 24.30 -20.33
N GLU A 547 -13.52 24.20 -21.65
CA GLU A 547 -13.79 25.33 -22.56
C GLU A 547 -15.26 25.74 -22.59
N LYS A 548 -15.49 27.04 -22.83
CA LYS A 548 -16.83 27.63 -22.86
C LYS A 548 -17.75 26.95 -23.86
N ASP A 549 -17.23 26.54 -25.02
CA ASP A 549 -18.00 25.92 -26.11
C ASP A 549 -17.78 24.40 -26.22
N ALA A 550 -17.07 23.79 -25.26
CA ALA A 550 -16.90 22.35 -25.24
C ALA A 550 -18.27 21.63 -25.20
N LEU A 551 -18.34 20.51 -25.92
CA LEU A 551 -19.42 19.53 -25.84
C LEU A 551 -18.89 18.26 -25.17
N PRO A 552 -19.71 17.53 -24.40
CA PRO A 552 -19.36 16.18 -23.97
C PRO A 552 -19.05 15.30 -25.18
N ARG A 553 -18.00 14.48 -25.11
CA ARG A 553 -17.56 13.62 -26.21
C ARG A 553 -17.52 12.17 -25.77
N MET A 554 -18.19 11.30 -26.51
CA MET A 554 -18.12 9.86 -26.32
C MET A 554 -16.91 9.31 -27.08
N THR A 555 -16.03 8.59 -26.39
CA THR A 555 -14.86 7.98 -27.04
C THR A 555 -15.31 6.81 -27.91
N HIS A 556 -14.62 6.56 -29.02
CA HIS A 556 -14.80 5.39 -29.90
C HIS A 556 -14.21 4.12 -29.28
N ASN A 557 -14.48 3.92 -27.99
CA ASN A 557 -14.01 2.81 -27.19
C ASN A 557 -15.06 2.47 -26.13
N ALA A 558 -15.29 1.18 -25.90
CA ALA A 558 -16.19 0.69 -24.86
C ALA A 558 -15.68 -0.63 -24.29
N LEU A 559 -16.08 -0.96 -23.07
CA LEU A 559 -15.89 -2.30 -22.49
C LEU A 559 -17.22 -3.04 -22.53
N VAL A 560 -17.27 -4.13 -23.29
CA VAL A 560 -18.41 -5.06 -23.21
C VAL A 560 -18.16 -6.05 -22.09
N ARG A 561 -19.11 -6.16 -21.15
CA ARG A 561 -19.06 -7.14 -20.07
C ARG A 561 -20.17 -8.14 -20.24
N TYR A 562 -19.91 -9.41 -19.95
CA TYR A 562 -20.91 -10.45 -20.01
C TYR A 562 -21.05 -11.25 -18.71
N ALA A 563 -22.26 -11.74 -18.46
CA ALA A 563 -22.61 -12.48 -17.25
C ALA A 563 -21.81 -13.80 -17.12
N PRO A 564 -21.38 -14.20 -15.91
CA PRO A 564 -20.59 -15.42 -15.70
C PRO A 564 -21.37 -16.71 -15.97
N GLN A 565 -22.70 -16.63 -15.95
CA GLN A 565 -23.60 -17.77 -16.04
C GLN A 565 -24.74 -17.46 -17.00
N GLU A 566 -25.21 -18.48 -17.70
CA GLU A 566 -26.39 -18.37 -18.57
C GLU A 566 -27.69 -18.44 -17.76
N ARG A 567 -27.71 -19.21 -16.67
CA ARG A 567 -28.88 -19.46 -15.81
C ARG A 567 -28.57 -19.13 -14.35
N GLY A 568 -29.59 -19.08 -13.50
CA GLY A 568 -29.50 -18.80 -12.08
C GLY A 568 -29.40 -17.31 -11.74
N LYS A 569 -29.14 -17.00 -10.47
CA LYS A 569 -29.10 -15.62 -9.91
C LYS A 569 -28.14 -14.69 -10.67
N MET A 570 -27.07 -15.25 -11.26
CA MET A 570 -26.03 -14.48 -11.96
C MET A 570 -26.29 -14.30 -13.47
N SER A 571 -27.39 -14.84 -14.01
CA SER A 571 -27.72 -14.82 -15.46
C SER A 571 -27.89 -13.43 -16.08
N SER A 572 -28.06 -12.40 -15.26
CA SER A 572 -28.26 -11.01 -15.69
C SER A 572 -27.37 -10.01 -14.92
N ILE A 573 -26.33 -10.51 -14.24
CA ILE A 573 -25.35 -9.68 -13.50
C ILE A 573 -24.01 -9.81 -14.21
N VAL A 574 -23.54 -8.71 -14.79
CA VAL A 574 -22.35 -8.69 -15.67
C VAL A 574 -21.08 -8.17 -14.97
N ASN A 575 -21.18 -7.74 -13.71
CA ASN A 575 -20.05 -7.18 -12.97
C ASN A 575 -18.87 -8.17 -12.90
N THR A 576 -17.66 -7.70 -13.20
CA THR A 576 -16.42 -8.49 -13.09
C THR A 576 -16.18 -8.99 -11.66
N SER A 577 -16.53 -8.20 -10.64
CA SER A 577 -16.48 -8.58 -9.22
C SER A 577 -17.35 -9.81 -8.90
N ALA A 578 -18.34 -10.09 -9.73
CA ALA A 578 -19.24 -11.23 -9.62
C ALA A 578 -18.86 -12.40 -10.54
N GLY A 579 -17.71 -12.29 -11.23
CA GLY A 579 -17.15 -13.29 -12.15
C GLY A 579 -17.43 -13.03 -13.63
N GLY A 580 -18.06 -11.90 -13.99
CA GLY A 580 -18.32 -11.55 -15.39
C GLY A 580 -17.05 -11.46 -16.24
N GLY A 581 -17.17 -11.75 -17.53
CA GLY A 581 -16.08 -11.71 -18.50
C GLY A 581 -16.16 -10.53 -19.47
N TYR A 582 -15.19 -10.40 -20.37
CA TYR A 582 -15.10 -9.29 -21.33
C TYR A 582 -15.19 -9.74 -22.79
N ALA A 583 -15.80 -8.88 -23.62
CA ALA A 583 -15.85 -9.04 -25.06
C ALA A 583 -15.28 -7.79 -25.78
N PRO A 584 -14.66 -7.97 -26.95
CA PRO A 584 -14.16 -6.87 -27.78
C PRO A 584 -15.30 -6.05 -28.40
N PHE A 585 -15.09 -4.74 -28.50
CA PHE A 585 -16.04 -3.77 -29.02
C PHE A 585 -15.43 -2.97 -30.17
N VAL A 586 -16.22 -2.73 -31.21
CA VAL A 586 -15.86 -1.91 -32.37
C VAL A 586 -17.04 -1.09 -32.87
N ILE A 587 -16.76 0.05 -33.50
CA ILE A 587 -17.76 0.87 -34.18
C ILE A 587 -17.52 0.74 -35.68
N VAL A 588 -18.45 0.12 -36.39
CA VAL A 588 -18.41 -0.06 -37.84
C VAL A 588 -18.88 1.22 -38.51
N ASP A 589 -18.11 1.69 -39.49
CA ASP A 589 -18.45 2.91 -40.23
C ASP A 589 -19.51 2.63 -41.30
N ASP A 590 -20.72 3.10 -41.04
CA ASP A 590 -21.83 3.14 -41.99
C ASP A 590 -22.14 4.56 -42.48
N THR A 591 -21.24 5.51 -42.20
CA THR A 591 -21.41 6.94 -42.48
C THR A 591 -20.37 7.50 -43.44
N GLU A 592 -19.47 6.66 -43.95
CA GLU A 592 -18.33 7.04 -44.79
C GLU A 592 -17.46 8.14 -44.15
N SER A 593 -17.21 8.00 -42.85
CA SER A 593 -16.44 8.97 -42.09
C SER A 593 -14.99 9.05 -42.59
N SER A 594 -14.49 10.27 -42.82
CA SER A 594 -13.07 10.49 -43.14
C SER A 594 -12.11 10.10 -42.01
N GLN A 595 -12.64 9.87 -40.80
CA GLN A 595 -11.88 9.43 -39.63
C GLN A 595 -11.84 7.91 -39.45
N SER A 596 -12.58 7.15 -40.26
CA SER A 596 -12.58 5.69 -40.15
C SER A 596 -11.25 5.09 -40.65
N VAL A 597 -10.86 3.99 -40.03
CA VAL A 597 -9.56 3.33 -40.21
C VAL A 597 -9.76 1.85 -40.52
N THR A 598 -8.72 1.21 -41.02
CA THR A 598 -8.66 -0.25 -41.18
C THR A 598 -8.52 -0.95 -39.83
N ALA A 599 -8.86 -2.23 -39.75
CA ALA A 599 -8.64 -3.02 -38.54
C ALA A 599 -7.16 -3.07 -38.12
N LYS A 600 -6.23 -3.12 -39.08
CA LYS A 600 -4.78 -3.06 -38.84
C LYS A 600 -4.36 -1.75 -38.14
N GLU A 601 -4.94 -0.63 -38.54
CA GLU A 601 -4.69 0.68 -37.92
C GLU A 601 -5.34 0.78 -36.54
N LEU A 602 -6.56 0.26 -36.37
CA LEU A 602 -7.27 0.22 -35.07
C LEU A 602 -6.45 -0.51 -33.99
N VAL A 603 -5.79 -1.62 -34.35
CA VAL A 603 -5.01 -2.44 -33.41
C VAL A 603 -3.53 -2.06 -33.35
N ARG A 604 -3.13 -0.98 -34.03
CA ARG A 604 -1.74 -0.51 -33.98
C ARG A 604 -1.32 -0.32 -32.52
N SER A 605 -0.07 -0.67 -32.23
CA SER A 605 0.44 -0.53 -30.87
C SER A 605 0.47 0.94 -30.47
N GLU A 606 -0.20 1.27 -29.37
CA GLU A 606 -0.11 2.60 -28.75
C GLU A 606 1.28 2.84 -28.19
N GLU A 607 1.82 4.00 -28.50
CA GLU A 607 3.13 4.44 -28.02
C GLU A 607 2.96 5.39 -26.83
N PRO A 608 3.68 5.19 -25.73
CA PRO A 608 3.64 6.13 -24.62
C PRO A 608 4.07 7.55 -25.05
N LYS A 609 3.34 8.59 -24.61
CA LYS A 609 3.63 10.02 -24.89
C LYS A 609 4.77 10.55 -24.04
N ALA A 610 5.74 11.28 -24.59
CA ALA A 610 6.93 11.73 -23.84
C ALA A 610 6.57 12.37 -22.48
N LEU A 611 7.41 12.14 -21.46
CA LEU A 611 7.22 12.77 -20.15
C LEU A 611 7.43 14.28 -20.28
N ASN A 612 6.49 15.05 -19.74
CA ASN A 612 6.50 16.51 -19.76
C ASN A 612 7.12 17.14 -18.50
N CYS A 613 7.65 16.32 -17.60
CA CYS A 613 8.34 16.74 -16.39
C CYS A 613 9.52 15.79 -16.08
N ALA A 614 10.34 16.17 -15.11
CA ALA A 614 11.35 15.28 -14.56
C ALA A 614 10.72 14.11 -13.81
N ILE A 615 11.49 13.02 -13.66
CA ILE A 615 11.02 11.81 -12.97
C ILE A 615 10.63 12.17 -11.52
N PRO A 616 9.46 11.75 -11.03
CA PRO A 616 9.10 11.92 -9.63
C PRO A 616 10.12 11.21 -8.71
N VAL A 617 10.51 11.81 -7.58
CA VAL A 617 11.60 11.30 -6.72
C VAL A 617 11.47 9.82 -6.34
N PHE A 618 10.26 9.36 -5.95
CA PHE A 618 10.05 7.97 -5.56
C PHE A 618 10.06 7.02 -6.76
N VAL A 619 9.69 7.49 -7.95
CA VAL A 619 9.83 6.70 -9.18
C VAL A 619 11.31 6.46 -9.47
N GLY A 620 12.16 7.49 -9.33
CA GLY A 620 13.61 7.34 -9.45
C GLY A 620 14.16 6.28 -8.49
N ALA A 621 13.78 6.34 -7.21
CA ALA A 621 14.20 5.37 -6.20
C ALA A 621 13.72 3.93 -6.51
N GLN A 622 12.54 3.78 -7.11
CA GLN A 622 12.00 2.48 -7.53
C GLN A 622 12.70 1.93 -8.78
N ILE A 623 13.14 2.79 -9.71
CA ILE A 623 14.01 2.37 -10.83
C ILE A 623 15.30 1.77 -10.26
N VAL A 624 15.94 2.43 -9.29
CA VAL A 624 17.13 1.88 -8.60
C VAL A 624 16.83 0.50 -7.98
N GLN A 625 15.66 0.31 -7.36
CA GLN A 625 15.29 -0.99 -6.79
C GLN A 625 15.16 -2.08 -7.86
N ILE A 626 14.54 -1.76 -9.00
CA ILE A 626 14.43 -2.70 -10.13
C ILE A 626 15.82 -3.04 -10.68
N SER A 627 16.72 -2.07 -10.79
CA SER A 627 18.12 -2.30 -11.19
C SER A 627 18.84 -3.28 -10.27
N ARG A 628 18.62 -3.19 -8.95
CA ARG A 628 19.14 -4.17 -7.98
C ARG A 628 18.59 -5.56 -8.22
N MET A 629 17.28 -5.67 -8.43
CA MET A 629 16.64 -6.96 -8.71
C MET A 629 17.11 -7.56 -10.04
N LEU A 630 17.35 -6.75 -11.07
CA LEU A 630 17.91 -7.19 -12.34
C LEU A 630 19.34 -7.71 -12.16
N LYS A 631 20.17 -7.00 -11.40
CA LYS A 631 21.53 -7.41 -11.08
C LYS A 631 21.55 -8.73 -10.29
N GLU A 632 20.74 -8.84 -9.26
CA GLU A 632 20.62 -10.07 -8.46
C GLU A 632 20.10 -11.25 -9.32
N ALA A 633 19.10 -11.02 -10.17
CA ALA A 633 18.61 -12.04 -11.09
C ALA A 633 19.70 -12.50 -12.07
N ASN A 634 20.50 -11.57 -12.57
CA ASN A 634 21.63 -11.86 -13.45
C ASN A 634 22.71 -12.69 -12.75
N THR A 635 23.03 -12.37 -11.50
CA THR A 635 23.93 -13.15 -10.64
C THR A 635 23.40 -14.57 -10.43
N LEU A 636 22.13 -14.73 -10.07
CA LEU A 636 21.51 -16.05 -9.90
C LEU A 636 21.55 -16.88 -11.19
N LEU A 637 21.24 -16.27 -12.34
CA LEU A 637 21.29 -16.90 -13.66
C LEU A 637 22.71 -17.28 -14.11
N GLY A 638 23.75 -16.70 -13.49
CA GLY A 638 25.15 -17.06 -13.73
C GLY A 638 25.60 -18.34 -13.00
N LYS A 639 24.94 -18.70 -11.90
CA LYS A 639 25.25 -19.92 -11.12
C LYS A 639 24.83 -21.17 -11.90
N GLU A 640 25.62 -22.25 -11.86
CA GLU A 640 25.27 -23.53 -12.51
C GLU A 640 24.03 -24.18 -11.88
N ASN A 641 23.87 -24.01 -10.57
CA ASN A 641 22.78 -24.55 -9.75
C ASN A 641 21.65 -23.53 -9.48
N THR A 642 21.30 -22.67 -10.45
CA THR A 642 20.25 -21.65 -10.25
C THR A 642 18.93 -22.28 -9.76
N SER A 643 18.53 -21.90 -8.56
CA SER A 643 17.26 -22.27 -7.93
C SER A 643 16.08 -21.57 -8.62
N ALA A 644 15.16 -22.34 -9.21
CA ALA A 644 13.95 -21.80 -9.82
C ALA A 644 13.07 -21.05 -8.80
N ARG A 645 13.10 -21.48 -7.52
CA ARG A 645 12.33 -20.88 -6.43
C ARG A 645 12.82 -19.47 -6.11
N GLU A 646 14.13 -19.30 -5.90
CA GLU A 646 14.75 -17.99 -5.59
C GLU A 646 14.52 -17.00 -6.73
N LEU A 647 14.85 -17.41 -7.96
CA LEU A 647 14.66 -16.54 -9.12
C LEU A 647 13.19 -16.14 -9.28
N LYS A 648 12.26 -17.06 -9.05
CA LYS A 648 10.83 -16.74 -9.12
C LYS A 648 10.41 -15.75 -8.03
N SER A 649 10.87 -15.94 -6.80
CA SER A 649 10.57 -15.01 -5.69
C SER A 649 11.02 -13.60 -6.02
N LEU A 650 12.23 -13.48 -6.60
CA LEU A 650 12.78 -12.21 -7.05
C LEU A 650 11.98 -11.61 -8.22
N LEU A 651 11.58 -12.40 -9.22
CA LEU A 651 10.77 -11.92 -10.35
C LEU A 651 9.35 -11.51 -9.94
N GLU A 652 8.74 -12.18 -8.95
CA GLU A 652 7.44 -11.77 -8.38
C GLU A 652 7.59 -10.46 -7.58
N SER A 653 8.70 -10.28 -6.87
CA SER A 653 9.03 -9.00 -6.21
C SER A 653 9.24 -7.88 -7.23
N MET A 654 9.96 -8.16 -8.33
CA MET A 654 10.15 -7.22 -9.44
C MET A 654 8.83 -6.85 -10.10
N LYS A 655 7.93 -7.82 -10.30
CA LYS A 655 6.58 -7.59 -10.81
C LYS A 655 5.77 -6.69 -9.87
N ALA A 656 5.83 -6.91 -8.56
CA ALA A 656 5.17 -6.07 -7.56
C ALA A 656 5.74 -4.63 -7.58
N GLN A 657 7.06 -4.47 -7.68
CA GLN A 657 7.70 -3.16 -7.78
C GLN A 657 7.35 -2.44 -9.10
N LEU A 658 7.29 -3.16 -10.22
CA LEU A 658 6.97 -2.58 -11.53
C LEU A 658 5.54 -2.02 -11.58
N LYS A 659 4.59 -2.67 -10.91
CA LYS A 659 3.18 -2.24 -10.80
C LYS A 659 2.98 -0.85 -10.18
N GLU A 660 4.04 -0.21 -9.71
CA GLU A 660 4.04 1.14 -9.16
C GLU A 660 4.61 2.19 -10.14
N ILE A 661 5.37 1.77 -11.18
CA ILE A 661 6.10 2.71 -12.05
C ILE A 661 6.02 2.43 -13.56
N LEU A 662 5.18 1.48 -13.99
CA LEU A 662 5.14 1.04 -15.39
C LEU A 662 4.88 2.16 -16.42
N SER A 663 4.16 3.21 -16.04
CA SER A 663 3.90 4.37 -16.92
C SER A 663 5.16 5.17 -17.27
N PHE A 664 6.21 5.08 -16.45
CA PHE A 664 7.49 5.74 -16.66
C PHE A 664 8.45 4.88 -17.48
N LEU A 665 8.39 3.55 -17.33
CA LEU A 665 9.25 2.62 -18.06
C LEU A 665 8.67 2.18 -19.40
N HIS A 666 7.54 1.47 -19.40
CA HIS A 666 6.71 1.15 -20.56
C HIS A 666 5.64 0.18 -20.07
N PRO A 667 4.32 0.42 -20.25
CA PRO A 667 3.30 -0.47 -19.70
C PRO A 667 3.41 -1.94 -20.15
N ARG A 668 3.92 -2.19 -21.37
CA ARG A 668 4.11 -3.55 -21.91
C ARG A 668 5.42 -4.24 -21.49
N SER A 669 6.35 -3.53 -20.86
CA SER A 669 7.62 -4.14 -20.43
C SER A 669 7.41 -5.27 -19.42
N ILE A 670 6.34 -5.21 -18.61
CA ILE A 670 5.99 -6.25 -17.63
C ILE A 670 5.70 -7.62 -18.26
N GLU A 671 5.34 -7.68 -19.56
CA GLU A 671 5.09 -8.93 -20.28
C GLU A 671 6.28 -9.88 -20.22
N TYR A 672 7.50 -9.35 -20.31
CA TYR A 672 8.73 -10.15 -20.26
C TYR A 672 8.93 -10.79 -18.87
N ILE A 673 8.59 -10.06 -17.80
CA ILE A 673 8.67 -10.55 -16.42
C ILE A 673 7.61 -11.62 -16.17
N TYR A 674 6.39 -11.44 -16.68
CA TYR A 674 5.33 -12.46 -16.62
C TYR A 674 5.72 -13.73 -17.37
N ARG A 675 6.28 -13.62 -18.57
CA ARG A 675 6.76 -14.77 -19.34
C ARG A 675 7.88 -15.50 -18.62
N ALA A 676 8.82 -14.78 -18.02
CA ALA A 676 9.89 -15.39 -17.23
C ALA A 676 9.32 -16.13 -16.00
N THR A 677 8.35 -15.54 -15.32
CA THR A 677 7.68 -16.13 -14.15
C THR A 677 6.86 -17.38 -14.52
N ASP A 678 6.11 -17.34 -15.62
CA ASP A 678 5.31 -18.47 -16.12
C ASP A 678 6.21 -19.68 -16.46
N LEU A 679 7.46 -19.48 -16.92
CA LEU A 679 8.44 -20.55 -17.14
C LEU A 679 8.87 -21.24 -15.84
N LEU A 680 8.83 -20.52 -14.72
CA LEU A 680 9.21 -21.03 -13.39
C LEU A 680 8.02 -21.66 -12.65
N ASP A 681 6.79 -21.19 -12.91
CA ASP A 681 5.56 -21.71 -12.30
C ASP A 681 5.35 -23.22 -12.57
N ALA A 682 5.78 -23.71 -13.73
CA ALA A 682 5.67 -25.12 -14.09
C ALA A 682 6.59 -26.05 -13.27
N LYS A 683 7.55 -25.50 -12.51
CA LYS A 683 8.62 -26.26 -11.84
C LYS A 683 8.52 -26.29 -10.32
N ILE A 684 7.54 -25.60 -9.70
CA ILE A 684 7.50 -25.39 -8.24
C ILE A 684 6.17 -25.86 -7.62
N ALA A 685 6.25 -26.79 -6.66
CA ALA A 685 5.12 -27.24 -5.87
C ALA A 685 4.82 -26.28 -4.69
N LYS A 686 3.94 -25.28 -4.91
CA LYS A 686 3.61 -24.25 -3.89
C LYS A 686 3.17 -24.82 -2.53
N ARG A 687 2.42 -25.92 -2.52
CA ARG A 687 1.90 -26.55 -1.29
C ARG A 687 3.00 -27.15 -0.41
N GLU A 688 4.06 -27.67 -1.03
CA GLU A 688 5.18 -28.29 -0.32
C GLU A 688 6.03 -27.22 0.36
N VAL A 689 6.28 -26.10 -0.31
CA VAL A 689 6.97 -24.93 0.28
C VAL A 689 6.23 -24.43 1.51
N GLU A 690 4.91 -24.26 1.42
CA GLU A 690 4.08 -23.82 2.54
C GLU A 690 4.12 -24.83 3.71
N ALA A 691 4.14 -26.13 3.40
CA ALA A 691 4.28 -27.17 4.42
C ALA A 691 5.63 -27.10 5.15
N CYS A 692 6.74 -26.92 4.43
CA CYS A 692 8.08 -26.77 5.03
C CYS A 692 8.15 -25.54 5.95
N LEU A 693 7.68 -24.37 5.48
CA LEU A 693 7.64 -23.15 6.29
C LEU A 693 6.77 -23.30 7.54
N ASN A 694 5.62 -23.97 7.43
CA ASN A 694 4.77 -24.24 8.59
C ASN A 694 5.48 -25.11 9.65
N VAL A 695 6.31 -26.07 9.23
CA VAL A 695 7.11 -26.89 10.15
C VAL A 695 8.16 -26.03 10.86
N ILE A 696 8.93 -25.24 10.12
CA ILE A 696 9.96 -24.34 10.66
C ILE A 696 9.32 -23.38 11.67
N ASN A 697 8.24 -22.71 11.27
CA ASN A 697 7.55 -21.72 12.11
C ASN A 697 7.03 -22.31 13.42
N ARG A 698 6.40 -23.48 13.35
CA ARG A 698 5.92 -24.17 14.53
C ARG A 698 7.09 -24.58 15.45
N ASN A 699 8.20 -25.04 14.89
CA ASN A 699 9.36 -25.44 15.68
C ASN A 699 10.04 -24.24 16.35
N GLN A 700 10.22 -23.12 15.63
CA GLN A 700 10.78 -21.87 16.16
C GLN A 700 9.98 -21.34 17.36
N THR A 701 8.64 -21.25 17.24
CA THR A 701 7.78 -20.82 18.36
C THR A 701 7.92 -21.73 19.60
N GLU A 702 8.11 -23.03 19.38
CA GLU A 702 8.24 -24.00 20.45
C GLU A 702 9.66 -24.06 21.03
N ILE A 703 10.69 -23.75 20.23
CA ILE A 703 12.08 -23.61 20.70
C ILE A 703 12.17 -22.43 21.67
N ALA A 704 11.63 -21.25 21.32
CA ALA A 704 11.58 -20.11 22.24
C ALA A 704 10.89 -20.48 23.57
N ARG A 705 9.75 -21.20 23.50
CA ARG A 705 9.03 -21.68 24.68
C ARG A 705 9.84 -22.67 25.54
N LEU A 706 10.51 -23.63 24.91
CA LEU A 706 11.28 -24.66 25.59
C LEU A 706 12.57 -24.10 26.21
N SER A 707 13.26 -23.21 25.49
CA SER A 707 14.46 -22.52 25.99
C SER A 707 14.17 -21.79 27.30
N ARG A 708 13.01 -21.12 27.41
CA ARG A 708 12.61 -20.43 28.64
C ARG A 708 12.55 -21.35 29.88
N ILE A 709 12.25 -22.63 29.72
CA ILE A 709 12.12 -23.60 30.83
C ILE A 709 13.48 -23.95 31.44
N ILE A 710 14.55 -23.91 30.63
CA ILE A 710 15.91 -24.34 31.03
C ILE A 710 16.92 -23.19 31.05
N GLU A 711 16.47 -21.96 30.81
CA GLU A 711 17.34 -20.78 30.70
C GLU A 711 18.13 -20.50 31.99
N ASP A 712 17.56 -20.83 33.15
CA ASP A 712 18.18 -20.67 34.47
C ASP A 712 19.25 -21.73 34.78
N LYS A 713 19.54 -22.66 33.85
CA LYS A 713 20.47 -23.76 34.08
C LYS A 713 21.89 -23.41 33.57
N PRO A 714 22.96 -23.76 34.31
CA PRO A 714 24.34 -23.38 33.95
C PRO A 714 24.79 -23.83 32.55
N PHE A 715 24.30 -24.98 32.07
CA PHE A 715 24.67 -25.49 30.74
C PHE A 715 23.97 -24.76 29.59
N PHE A 716 22.92 -23.98 29.86
CA PHE A 716 22.13 -23.33 28.83
C PHE A 716 22.89 -22.20 28.13
N ALA A 717 23.76 -21.48 28.83
CA ALA A 717 24.60 -20.44 28.25
C ALA A 717 25.39 -20.95 27.02
N GLN A 718 26.01 -22.13 27.15
CA GLN A 718 26.74 -22.77 26.04
C GLN A 718 25.81 -23.24 24.92
N ILE A 719 24.62 -23.76 25.26
CA ILE A 719 23.62 -24.14 24.25
C ILE A 719 23.17 -22.90 23.47
N ARG A 720 22.91 -21.80 24.17
CA ARG A 720 22.44 -20.55 23.59
C ARG A 720 23.48 -19.94 22.65
N ASP A 721 24.76 -19.97 23.03
CA ASP A 721 25.86 -19.53 22.16
C ASP A 721 25.86 -20.27 20.80
N LEU A 722 25.68 -21.60 20.85
CA LEU A 722 25.56 -22.42 19.64
C LEU A 722 24.26 -22.13 18.86
N MET A 723 23.14 -21.93 19.56
CA MET A 723 21.85 -21.60 18.93
C MET A 723 21.90 -20.27 18.16
N ASP A 724 22.62 -19.27 18.64
CA ASP A 724 22.83 -17.99 17.95
C ASP A 724 23.60 -18.13 16.62
N SER A 725 24.26 -19.28 16.43
CA SER A 725 24.99 -19.65 15.21
C SER A 725 24.20 -20.59 14.29
N ILE A 726 22.98 -21.01 14.67
CA ILE A 726 22.14 -21.89 13.85
C ILE A 726 21.38 -21.08 12.80
N ARG A 727 21.66 -21.34 11.52
CA ARG A 727 21.09 -20.60 10.38
C ARG A 727 19.60 -20.86 10.19
N VAL A 728 19.09 -22.05 10.51
CA VAL A 728 17.63 -22.31 10.40
C VAL A 728 16.78 -21.58 11.46
N LEU A 729 17.42 -20.99 12.49
CA LEU A 729 16.76 -20.07 13.43
C LEU A 729 16.78 -18.62 12.93
N ASP A 730 17.67 -18.29 12.01
CA ASP A 730 17.67 -17.01 11.30
C ASP A 730 16.50 -16.99 10.31
N MET A 731 15.61 -16.02 10.49
CA MET A 731 14.41 -15.88 9.68
C MET A 731 14.73 -15.47 8.24
N ASP A 732 15.77 -14.68 7.99
CA ASP A 732 16.11 -14.29 6.62
C ASP A 732 16.66 -15.50 5.85
N LYS A 733 17.47 -16.33 6.52
CA LYS A 733 18.03 -17.56 5.94
C LYS A 733 16.99 -18.66 5.78
N ALA A 734 16.20 -18.94 6.83
CA ALA A 734 15.21 -20.02 6.81
C ALA A 734 14.10 -19.81 5.78
N TYR A 735 13.75 -18.56 5.47
CA TYR A 735 12.76 -18.21 4.45
C TYR A 735 13.40 -17.98 3.06
N GLY A 736 14.67 -17.57 3.05
CA GLY A 736 15.49 -17.31 1.88
C GLY A 736 16.23 -18.56 1.38
N ASP A 737 17.55 -18.51 1.41
CA ASP A 737 18.50 -19.37 0.69
C ASP A 737 19.20 -20.42 1.57
N TYR A 738 18.51 -20.97 2.58
CA TYR A 738 19.06 -22.01 3.45
C TYR A 738 19.71 -23.16 2.65
N SER A 739 21.04 -23.18 2.62
CA SER A 739 21.82 -24.02 1.70
C SER A 739 22.14 -25.40 2.28
N GLU A 740 22.62 -26.31 1.42
CA GLU A 740 23.10 -27.63 1.86
C GLU A 740 24.34 -27.52 2.75
N GLU A 741 25.22 -26.54 2.47
CA GLU A 741 26.39 -26.24 3.30
C GLU A 741 25.97 -25.70 4.66
N GLU A 742 25.03 -24.74 4.69
CA GLU A 742 24.48 -24.20 5.94
C GLU A 742 23.77 -25.28 6.76
N ARG A 743 23.05 -26.20 6.10
CA ARG A 743 22.47 -27.36 6.76
C ARG A 743 23.54 -28.26 7.39
N ALA A 744 24.61 -28.55 6.66
CA ALA A 744 25.68 -29.40 7.18
C ALA A 744 26.31 -28.79 8.45
N LEU A 745 26.55 -27.46 8.44
CA LEU A 745 27.03 -26.72 9.60
C LEU A 745 26.03 -26.76 10.76
N ASP A 746 24.75 -26.48 10.50
CA ASP A 746 23.70 -26.52 11.53
C ASP A 746 23.61 -27.92 12.18
N LEU A 747 23.70 -29.00 11.40
CA LEU A 747 23.65 -30.37 11.95
C LEU A 747 24.83 -30.66 12.89
N VAL A 748 26.02 -30.14 12.60
CA VAL A 748 27.18 -30.24 13.51
C VAL A 748 26.91 -29.52 14.82
N LEU A 749 26.45 -28.26 14.74
CA LEU A 749 26.12 -27.45 15.93
C LEU A 749 25.00 -28.10 16.76
N ILE A 750 23.99 -28.69 16.11
CA ILE A 750 22.89 -29.38 16.78
C ILE A 750 23.37 -30.62 17.56
N GLU A 751 24.31 -31.39 17.01
CA GLU A 751 24.91 -32.52 17.73
C GLU A 751 25.78 -32.07 18.90
N GLU A 752 26.42 -30.90 18.81
CA GLU A 752 27.14 -30.30 19.94
C GLU A 752 26.20 -29.83 21.05
N ILE A 753 25.11 -29.13 20.72
CA ILE A 753 24.04 -28.76 21.65
C ILE A 753 23.53 -29.99 22.41
N LYS A 754 23.31 -31.10 21.68
CA LYS A 754 22.88 -32.37 22.26
C LYS A 754 23.90 -32.92 23.25
N LYS A 755 25.20 -32.92 22.92
CA LYS A 755 26.27 -33.38 23.83
C LYS A 755 26.32 -32.55 25.11
N ILE A 756 26.31 -31.22 24.98
CA ILE A 756 26.37 -30.28 26.12
C ILE A 756 25.14 -30.46 27.01
N GLY A 757 23.94 -30.42 26.40
CA GLY A 757 22.70 -30.57 27.12
C GLY A 757 22.60 -31.92 27.82
N PHE A 758 22.96 -33.03 27.17
CA PHE A 758 22.87 -34.36 27.79
C PHE A 758 23.85 -34.53 28.95
N LYS A 759 25.06 -33.93 28.85
CA LYS A 759 26.02 -33.88 29.96
C LYS A 759 25.45 -33.04 31.12
N GLY A 760 24.87 -31.88 30.82
CA GLY A 760 24.27 -30.97 31.81
C GLY A 760 23.00 -31.50 32.48
N THR A 761 22.26 -32.39 31.82
CA THR A 761 20.98 -32.94 32.33
C THR A 761 21.07 -34.37 32.86
N ARG A 762 22.28 -34.93 33.07
CA ARG A 762 22.47 -36.33 33.53
C ARG A 762 21.63 -36.71 34.75
N LYS A 763 21.41 -35.76 35.67
CA LYS A 763 20.69 -35.95 36.93
C LYS A 763 19.23 -35.45 36.92
N ASN A 764 18.74 -34.87 35.82
CA ASN A 764 17.39 -34.29 35.75
C ASN A 764 16.65 -34.73 34.47
N THR A 765 15.76 -35.70 34.63
CA THR A 765 14.96 -36.28 33.55
C THR A 765 14.04 -35.28 32.87
N GLN A 766 13.53 -34.27 33.59
CA GLN A 766 12.63 -33.26 33.03
C GLN A 766 13.38 -32.29 32.13
N ASN A 767 14.52 -31.76 32.59
CA ASN A 767 15.38 -30.89 31.77
C ASN A 767 15.92 -31.65 30.56
N ARG A 768 16.26 -32.94 30.73
CA ARG A 768 16.69 -33.81 29.63
C ARG A 768 15.63 -33.90 28.54
N LYS A 769 14.36 -34.10 28.89
CA LYS A 769 13.25 -34.12 27.92
C LYS A 769 13.09 -32.78 27.18
N VAL A 770 13.34 -31.65 27.85
CA VAL A 770 13.30 -30.33 27.22
C VAL A 770 14.42 -30.19 26.20
N VAL A 771 15.66 -30.51 26.56
CA VAL A 771 16.83 -30.51 25.65
C VAL A 771 16.60 -31.45 24.47
N GLU A 772 16.16 -32.68 24.70
CA GLU A 772 15.82 -33.65 23.65
C GLU A 772 14.76 -33.10 22.69
N SER A 773 13.77 -32.37 23.21
CA SER A 773 12.75 -31.74 22.38
C SER A 773 13.28 -30.55 21.57
N ILE A 774 14.20 -29.74 22.12
CA ILE A 774 14.87 -28.66 21.37
C ILE A 774 15.68 -29.25 20.23
N VAL A 775 16.57 -30.20 20.52
CA VAL A 775 17.43 -30.89 19.53
C VAL A 775 16.59 -31.54 18.42
N ARG A 776 15.52 -32.25 18.78
CA ARG A 776 14.61 -32.87 17.80
C ARG A 776 13.96 -31.84 16.88
N ARG A 777 13.60 -30.66 17.40
CA ARG A 777 12.98 -29.59 16.61
C ARG A 777 13.96 -28.86 15.72
N LEU A 778 15.17 -28.61 16.20
CA LEU A 778 16.27 -28.09 15.39
C LEU A 778 16.57 -29.05 14.24
N ASN A 779 16.78 -30.34 14.54
CA ASN A 779 16.96 -31.37 13.52
C ASN A 779 15.80 -31.43 12.52
N LYS A 780 14.55 -31.38 12.99
CA LYS A 780 13.40 -31.39 12.10
C LYS A 780 13.35 -30.16 11.19
N SER A 781 13.78 -29.00 11.68
CA SER A 781 13.80 -27.74 10.91
C SER A 781 14.93 -27.74 9.89
N ALA A 782 16.16 -28.10 10.31
CA ALA A 782 17.33 -28.19 9.44
C ALA A 782 17.15 -29.24 8.32
N ASN A 783 16.43 -30.35 8.60
CA ASN A 783 16.13 -31.37 7.60
C ASN A 783 14.89 -31.07 6.74
N GLN A 784 14.31 -29.85 6.79
CA GLN A 784 13.27 -29.49 5.84
C GLN A 784 13.88 -29.32 4.44
N VAL A 785 13.43 -30.14 3.49
CA VAL A 785 13.88 -30.07 2.10
C VAL A 785 12.92 -29.17 1.31
N PHE A 786 13.38 -27.95 1.06
CA PHE A 786 13.15 -27.22 -0.20
C PHE A 786 12.71 -28.06 -1.40
N PRO A 787 11.48 -28.03 -1.97
CA PRO A 787 11.32 -28.48 -3.35
C PRO A 787 12.13 -27.56 -4.28
N THR A 788 13.34 -28.00 -4.63
CA THR A 788 14.31 -27.21 -5.41
C THR A 788 14.35 -27.74 -6.84
N ALA A 789 13.85 -26.95 -7.79
CA ALA A 789 14.03 -27.23 -9.21
C ALA A 789 15.21 -26.40 -9.74
N ILE A 790 16.28 -27.08 -10.17
CA ILE A 790 17.43 -26.41 -10.80
C ILE A 790 17.09 -26.08 -12.25
N LEU A 791 17.48 -24.88 -12.70
CA LEU A 791 17.27 -24.44 -14.08
C LEU A 791 18.38 -24.94 -15.01
N GLY A 792 18.00 -25.66 -16.07
CA GLY A 792 18.93 -26.00 -17.16
C GLY A 792 19.38 -24.76 -17.94
N THR A 793 20.54 -24.85 -18.60
CA THR A 793 21.20 -23.76 -19.35
C THR A 793 20.26 -23.01 -20.30
N LYS A 794 19.50 -23.73 -21.14
CA LYS A 794 18.52 -23.11 -22.07
C LYS A 794 17.46 -22.27 -21.36
N SER A 795 16.99 -22.71 -20.18
CA SER A 795 16.01 -21.94 -19.40
C SER A 795 16.65 -20.67 -18.84
N ARG A 796 17.89 -20.75 -18.36
CA ARG A 796 18.65 -19.60 -17.85
C ARG A 796 18.87 -18.55 -18.94
N GLU A 797 19.32 -18.96 -20.12
CA GLU A 797 19.49 -18.07 -21.29
C GLU A 797 18.17 -17.44 -21.74
N THR A 798 17.10 -18.23 -21.83
CA THR A 798 15.78 -17.72 -22.23
C THR A 798 15.30 -16.63 -21.27
N ILE A 799 15.45 -16.85 -19.95
CA ILE A 799 15.06 -15.85 -18.95
C ILE A 799 15.96 -14.60 -19.06
N ARG A 800 17.27 -14.77 -19.24
CA ARG A 800 18.22 -13.66 -19.45
C ARG A 800 17.80 -12.78 -20.63
N THR A 801 17.48 -13.37 -21.79
CA THR A 801 16.98 -12.63 -22.97
C THR A 801 15.65 -11.93 -22.69
N LEU A 802 14.74 -12.50 -21.89
CA LEU A 802 13.51 -11.81 -21.49
C LEU A 802 13.82 -10.56 -20.64
N LEU A 803 14.78 -10.65 -19.71
CA LEU A 803 15.19 -9.51 -18.89
C LEU A 803 15.91 -8.42 -19.71
N GLU A 804 16.71 -8.80 -20.71
CA GLU A 804 17.33 -7.84 -21.65
C GLU A 804 16.26 -7.11 -22.48
N ASN A 805 15.26 -7.83 -22.98
CA ASN A 805 14.15 -7.23 -23.71
C ASN A 805 13.31 -6.28 -22.84
N PHE A 806 13.13 -6.61 -21.56
CA PHE A 806 12.54 -5.70 -20.58
C PHE A 806 13.36 -4.40 -20.50
N CYS A 807 14.68 -4.50 -20.29
CA CYS A 807 15.58 -3.36 -20.20
C CYS A 807 15.53 -2.49 -21.46
N ASN A 808 15.60 -3.09 -22.66
CA ASN A 808 15.57 -2.37 -23.93
C ASN A 808 14.26 -1.59 -24.12
N THR A 809 13.12 -2.21 -23.78
CA THR A 809 11.80 -1.58 -23.87
C THR A 809 11.66 -0.43 -22.88
N ALA A 810 12.17 -0.59 -21.65
CA ALA A 810 12.14 0.45 -20.64
C ALA A 810 13.07 1.63 -20.99
N LYS A 811 14.26 1.36 -21.56
CA LYS A 811 15.22 2.37 -22.02
C LYS A 811 14.66 3.22 -23.16
N SER A 812 13.99 2.60 -24.14
CA SER A 812 13.47 3.31 -25.32
C SER A 812 12.47 4.40 -24.94
N ARG A 813 11.71 4.19 -23.86
CA ARG A 813 10.80 5.18 -23.31
C ARG A 813 11.51 6.33 -22.61
N LEU A 814 12.43 6.04 -21.70
CA LEU A 814 13.17 7.07 -20.95
C LEU A 814 14.03 7.93 -21.89
N ALA A 815 14.46 7.39 -23.03
CA ALA A 815 15.17 8.15 -24.06
C ALA A 815 14.31 9.22 -24.75
N LYS A 816 12.97 9.14 -24.68
CA LYS A 816 12.06 10.12 -25.32
C LYS A 816 12.01 11.47 -24.57
N ALA A 817 12.53 11.56 -23.35
CA ALA A 817 12.56 12.81 -22.57
C ALA A 817 13.97 13.09 -22.02
N SER A 818 14.46 14.32 -22.23
CA SER A 818 15.80 14.73 -21.78
C SER A 818 15.95 14.66 -20.26
N SER A 819 14.88 14.99 -19.52
CA SER A 819 14.82 14.97 -18.05
C SER A 819 14.93 13.59 -17.41
N SER A 820 14.89 12.50 -18.19
CA SER A 820 15.00 11.11 -17.72
C SER A 820 16.25 10.38 -18.22
N LYS A 821 17.10 11.05 -19.01
CA LYS A 821 18.22 10.40 -19.70
C LYS A 821 19.24 9.78 -18.74
N GLU A 822 19.49 10.40 -17.60
CA GLU A 822 20.42 9.91 -16.57
C GLU A 822 20.00 8.54 -15.96
N PHE A 823 18.71 8.19 -15.99
CA PHE A 823 18.20 6.92 -15.46
C PHE A 823 18.34 5.75 -16.44
N ILE A 824 18.68 5.99 -17.72
CA ILE A 824 18.80 4.94 -18.74
C ILE A 824 19.88 3.92 -18.37
N GLY A 825 21.00 4.38 -17.80
CA GLY A 825 22.12 3.54 -17.38
C GLY A 825 21.75 2.53 -16.29
N LEU A 826 20.71 2.82 -15.50
CA LEU A 826 20.23 1.94 -14.45
C LEU A 826 19.45 0.72 -14.99
N LEU A 827 18.94 0.78 -16.22
CA LEU A 827 18.17 -0.32 -16.82
C LEU A 827 19.08 -1.31 -17.55
N SER A 828 19.94 -1.99 -16.79
CA SER A 828 20.89 -3.00 -17.26
C SER A 828 20.90 -4.20 -16.32
N LEU A 829 21.31 -5.37 -16.83
CA LEU A 829 21.53 -6.55 -16.00
C LEU A 829 22.77 -6.43 -15.09
N ASP A 830 23.62 -5.42 -15.32
CA ASP A 830 24.80 -5.12 -14.50
C ASP A 830 24.91 -3.62 -14.21
N ALA A 831 23.78 -3.01 -13.85
CA ALA A 831 23.75 -1.59 -13.52
C ALA A 831 24.64 -1.27 -12.30
N ASP A 832 25.24 -0.07 -12.31
CA ASP A 832 25.90 0.48 -11.13
C ASP A 832 24.87 0.94 -10.09
N VAL A 833 24.68 0.09 -9.09
CA VAL A 833 23.85 0.34 -7.92
C VAL A 833 24.71 0.23 -6.67
N THR A 834 24.63 1.24 -5.79
CA THR A 834 25.40 1.31 -4.54
C THR A 834 25.14 0.08 -3.69
N THR A 835 26.13 -0.58 -3.11
CA THR A 835 25.89 -1.74 -2.24
C THR A 835 24.95 -1.41 -1.09
N LEU A 836 23.90 -2.23 -0.86
CA LEU A 836 23.03 -2.08 0.31
C LEU A 836 23.73 -2.66 1.53
N LYS A 837 24.38 -1.77 2.29
CA LYS A 837 25.02 -2.08 3.57
C LYS A 837 24.67 -1.00 4.59
N PHE A 838 24.20 -1.41 5.76
CA PHE A 838 24.07 -0.53 6.92
C PHE A 838 25.03 -0.99 8.01
N GLU A 839 25.71 -0.04 8.65
CA GLU A 839 26.60 -0.27 9.80
C GLU A 839 26.44 0.88 10.80
N THR A 840 26.58 0.58 12.08
CA THR A 840 26.33 1.54 13.17
C THR A 840 27.58 2.23 13.70
N LEU A 841 28.75 1.59 13.64
CA LEU A 841 29.95 2.11 14.30
C LEU A 841 30.78 3.04 13.41
N TYR A 842 30.53 3.01 12.09
CA TYR A 842 31.27 3.75 11.09
C TYR A 842 32.81 3.59 11.19
N LEU A 843 33.30 2.42 11.63
CA LEU A 843 34.74 2.15 11.84
C LEU A 843 35.51 1.81 10.54
N GLY A 844 34.90 1.98 9.36
CA GLY A 844 35.51 1.69 8.07
C GLY A 844 36.68 2.62 7.68
N LYS A 845 37.28 2.37 6.49
CA LYS A 845 38.39 3.18 5.94
C LYS A 845 38.01 4.67 5.89
N ARG A 846 38.99 5.55 6.19
CA ARG A 846 38.85 7.02 6.22
C ARG A 846 38.24 7.56 4.92
N ASP A 847 36.91 7.70 4.88
CA ASP A 847 36.23 8.61 3.97
C ASP A 847 36.02 9.95 4.67
N HIS A 848 36.24 11.03 3.93
CA HIS A 848 36.30 12.43 4.38
C HIS A 848 35.04 13.01 5.05
N ASP A 849 34.02 12.19 5.33
CA ASP A 849 32.70 12.63 5.81
C ASP A 849 32.40 12.28 7.28
N LYS A 850 33.29 11.61 8.01
CA LYS A 850 33.00 11.11 9.36
C LYS A 850 34.07 11.47 10.38
N GLU A 851 34.11 12.75 10.75
CA GLU A 851 34.81 13.19 11.97
C GLU A 851 34.28 12.42 13.19
N ILE A 852 35.18 12.05 14.10
CA ILE A 852 34.86 11.35 15.33
C ILE A 852 34.21 12.36 16.28
N LYS A 853 32.95 12.11 16.68
CA LYS A 853 32.18 13.06 17.50
C LYS A 853 31.47 12.42 18.70
N VAL A 854 31.63 11.11 18.90
CA VAL A 854 31.07 10.38 20.03
C VAL A 854 32.14 9.55 20.73
N ALA A 855 32.01 9.38 22.04
CA ALA A 855 33.06 8.88 22.93
C ALA A 855 33.52 7.46 22.59
N SER A 856 32.62 6.49 22.46
CA SER A 856 32.99 5.11 22.14
C SER A 856 33.54 4.96 20.72
N GLN A 857 33.10 5.77 19.75
CA GLN A 857 33.73 5.79 18.42
C GLN A 857 35.15 6.35 18.47
N TYR A 858 35.41 7.30 19.37
CA TYR A 858 36.75 7.82 19.61
C TYR A 858 37.68 6.75 20.16
N GLU A 859 37.27 6.03 21.20
CA GLU A 859 38.05 4.92 21.75
C GLU A 859 38.34 3.85 20.68
N MET A 860 37.30 3.37 19.99
CA MET A 860 37.41 2.28 19.01
C MET A 860 38.30 2.62 17.82
N ARG A 861 38.38 3.90 17.43
CA ARG A 861 39.25 4.34 16.32
C ARG A 861 40.66 4.72 16.76
N SER A 862 40.82 5.25 17.97
CA SER A 862 42.13 5.67 18.49
C SER A 862 42.89 4.56 19.21
N GLY A 863 42.19 3.50 19.66
CA GLY A 863 42.72 2.49 20.56
C GLY A 863 43.03 3.02 21.97
N THR A 864 42.62 4.26 22.28
CA THR A 864 42.91 4.93 23.55
C THR A 864 41.68 4.87 24.45
N SER A 865 41.86 4.41 25.69
CA SER A 865 40.79 4.41 26.70
C SER A 865 40.53 5.83 27.21
N LEU A 866 39.26 6.25 27.21
CA LEU A 866 38.84 7.57 27.65
C LEU A 866 38.99 7.71 29.17
N VAL A 867 38.66 6.65 29.91
CA VAL A 867 38.76 6.63 31.39
C VAL A 867 40.20 6.58 31.91
N GLU A 868 41.15 6.17 31.06
CA GLU A 868 42.60 6.20 31.37
C GLU A 868 43.30 7.46 30.80
N SER A 869 42.59 8.26 30.00
CA SER A 869 43.17 9.45 29.35
C SER A 869 43.29 10.65 30.30
N ASP A 870 43.94 11.71 29.84
CA ASP A 870 44.05 12.99 30.55
C ASP A 870 42.70 13.74 30.68
N LEU A 871 41.62 13.20 30.11
CA LEU A 871 40.26 13.75 30.26
C LEU A 871 39.66 13.48 31.65
N ILE A 872 40.23 12.54 32.40
CA ILE A 872 39.91 12.23 33.80
C ILE A 872 40.98 12.83 34.70
N ASP A 873 40.57 13.62 35.68
CA ASP A 873 41.48 14.20 36.67
C ASP A 873 42.19 13.12 37.52
N GLU A 874 43.47 13.33 37.83
CA GLU A 874 44.33 12.39 38.55
C GLU A 874 43.78 11.97 39.93
N GLU A 875 43.05 12.87 40.59
CA GLU A 875 42.35 12.57 41.85
C GLU A 875 41.27 11.48 41.66
N LEU A 876 40.50 11.53 40.56
CA LEU A 876 39.48 10.52 40.26
C LEU A 876 40.10 9.20 39.79
N LYS A 877 41.23 9.24 39.08
CA LYS A 877 42.00 8.03 38.76
C LYS A 877 42.48 7.33 40.04
N ALA A 878 43.03 8.10 40.99
CA ALA A 878 43.46 7.58 42.29
C ALA A 878 42.29 7.03 43.11
N ALA A 879 41.15 7.74 43.16
CA ALA A 879 39.95 7.28 43.84
C ALA A 879 39.40 5.98 43.24
N ARG A 880 39.34 5.88 41.91
CA ARG A 880 38.94 4.66 41.21
C ARG A 880 39.87 3.50 41.52
N ALA A 881 41.18 3.69 41.48
CA ALA A 881 42.16 2.65 41.80
C ALA A 881 41.98 2.10 43.22
N ASP A 882 41.81 2.99 44.21
CA ASP A 882 41.55 2.59 45.60
C ASP A 882 40.23 1.82 45.75
N TRP A 883 39.17 2.29 45.09
CA TRP A 883 37.87 1.64 45.19
C TRP A 883 37.83 0.30 44.48
N LEU A 884 38.54 0.13 43.36
CA LEU A 884 38.68 -1.15 42.68
C LEU A 884 39.35 -2.21 43.57
N GLU A 885 40.33 -1.85 44.39
CA GLU A 885 40.91 -2.76 45.40
C GLU A 885 39.89 -3.13 46.49
N ILE A 886 39.05 -2.18 46.92
CA ILE A 886 37.94 -2.45 47.85
C ILE A 886 36.92 -3.41 47.21
N LEU A 887 36.55 -3.20 45.94
CA LEU A 887 35.64 -4.06 45.20
C LEU A 887 36.22 -5.47 45.04
N LYS A 888 37.53 -5.58 44.76
CA LYS A 888 38.25 -6.85 44.67
C LYS A 888 38.23 -7.61 45.99
N ALA A 889 38.50 -6.92 47.11
CA ALA A 889 38.40 -7.51 48.45
C ALA A 889 36.97 -7.92 48.81
N SER A 890 35.95 -7.19 48.32
CA SER A 890 34.54 -7.52 48.55
C SER A 890 34.06 -8.77 47.79
N LYS A 891 34.83 -9.30 46.83
CA LYS A 891 34.45 -10.50 46.05
C LYS A 891 34.40 -11.78 46.88
N GLU A 892 35.06 -11.80 48.04
CA GLU A 892 35.06 -12.94 48.98
C GLU A 892 33.88 -12.90 49.97
N LEU A 893 33.04 -11.86 49.92
CA LEU A 893 31.87 -11.65 50.78
C LEU A 893 30.58 -11.82 49.97
N ASP A 894 29.52 -12.35 50.58
CA ASP A 894 28.24 -12.60 49.92
C ASP A 894 27.07 -11.86 50.59
N GLY A 895 26.06 -11.50 49.77
CA GLY A 895 24.78 -10.97 50.22
C GLY A 895 24.89 -9.74 51.13
N ALA A 896 24.17 -9.77 52.26
CA ALA A 896 24.07 -8.64 53.19
C ALA A 896 25.41 -8.26 53.85
N GLU A 897 26.35 -9.21 53.98
CA GLU A 897 27.69 -8.95 54.54
C GLU A 897 28.53 -8.10 53.58
N LYS A 898 28.43 -8.39 52.29
CA LYS A 898 29.06 -7.59 51.23
C LYS A 898 28.48 -6.19 51.17
N ASP A 899 27.15 -6.06 51.23
CA ASP A 899 26.48 -4.75 51.18
C ASP A 899 26.88 -3.88 52.39
N SER A 900 26.90 -4.46 53.58
CA SER A 900 27.35 -3.79 54.81
C SER A 900 28.84 -3.41 54.75
N TYR A 901 29.70 -4.31 54.25
CA TYR A 901 31.12 -4.02 54.04
C TYR A 901 31.34 -2.85 53.08
N LEU A 902 30.67 -2.87 51.92
CA LEU A 902 30.77 -1.82 50.91
C LEU A 902 30.24 -0.48 51.44
N ALA A 903 29.12 -0.47 52.18
CA ALA A 903 28.59 0.73 52.82
C ALA A 903 29.60 1.36 53.80
N ASN A 904 30.19 0.56 54.70
CA ASN A 904 31.18 1.02 55.67
C ASN A 904 32.47 1.53 54.99
N LYS A 905 32.95 0.82 53.97
CA LYS A 905 34.14 1.24 53.21
C LYS A 905 33.89 2.50 52.40
N ARG A 906 32.67 2.70 51.88
CA ARG A 906 32.27 3.91 51.14
C ARG A 906 32.36 5.16 52.01
N GLU A 907 31.95 5.10 53.27
CA GLU A 907 32.06 6.24 54.19
C GLU A 907 33.53 6.66 54.38
N SER A 908 34.42 5.69 54.56
CA SER A 908 35.87 5.93 54.68
C SER A 908 36.47 6.44 53.36
N HIS A 909 36.01 5.91 52.23
CA HIS A 909 36.43 6.31 50.89
C HIS A 909 36.05 7.77 50.60
N PHE A 910 34.83 8.18 50.95
CA PHE A 910 34.35 9.56 50.80
C PHE A 910 35.06 10.55 51.74
N LYS A 911 35.51 10.11 52.92
CA LYS A 911 36.40 10.93 53.78
C LYS A 911 37.76 11.16 53.14
N LYS A 912 38.33 10.16 52.45
CA LYS A 912 39.60 10.27 51.73
C LYS A 912 39.48 11.12 50.46
N TYR A 913 38.33 11.04 49.77
CA TYR A 913 38.04 11.76 48.52
C TYR A 913 36.76 12.61 48.65
N PRO A 914 36.83 13.81 49.27
CA PRO A 914 35.64 14.62 49.56
C PRO A 914 34.82 15.04 48.34
N ARG A 915 35.44 15.16 47.15
CA ARG A 915 34.71 15.44 45.90
C ARG A 915 33.67 14.37 45.58
N LEU A 916 33.94 13.09 45.88
CA LEU A 916 32.98 12.01 45.67
C LEU A 916 31.76 12.12 46.57
N ALA A 917 31.94 12.57 47.83
CA ALA A 917 30.83 12.84 48.74
C ALA A 917 29.90 13.92 48.18
N LYS A 918 30.49 14.97 47.59
CA LYS A 918 29.75 16.04 46.91
C LYS A 918 29.02 15.54 45.67
N TYR A 919 29.65 14.69 44.86
CA TYR A 919 28.95 14.08 43.72
C TYR A 919 27.77 13.21 44.18
N GLN A 920 27.95 12.38 45.21
CA GLN A 920 26.85 11.59 45.78
C GLN A 920 25.70 12.46 46.29
N GLU A 921 25.99 13.60 46.94
CA GLU A 921 24.99 14.59 47.35
C GLU A 921 24.16 15.06 46.15
N ILE A 922 24.81 15.39 45.03
CA ILE A 922 24.12 15.85 43.83
C ILE A 922 23.30 14.72 43.20
N ILE A 923 23.83 13.50 43.13
CA ILE A 923 23.13 12.33 42.57
C ILE A 923 21.84 12.04 43.37
N ASN A 924 21.92 12.14 44.69
CA ASN A 924 20.79 11.91 45.59
C ASN A 924 19.82 13.10 45.67
N SER A 925 20.19 14.26 45.10
CA SER A 925 19.39 15.48 45.17
C SER A 925 18.22 15.46 44.19
N PRO A 926 17.03 15.94 44.60
CA PRO A 926 15.93 16.20 43.68
C PRO A 926 16.15 17.47 42.81
N SER A 927 17.16 18.30 43.13
CA SER A 927 17.44 19.57 42.45
C SER A 927 18.35 19.41 41.23
N GLN A 928 17.91 19.93 40.08
CA GLN A 928 18.55 19.74 38.77
C GLN A 928 19.01 21.06 38.14
N SER A 929 19.61 21.96 38.91
CA SER A 929 20.20 23.15 38.31
C SER A 929 21.30 22.76 37.30
N VAL A 930 21.37 23.44 36.16
CA VAL A 930 22.39 23.21 35.12
C VAL A 930 23.81 23.23 35.70
N ASP A 931 24.09 24.11 36.67
CA ASP A 931 25.41 24.20 37.30
C ASP A 931 25.79 22.91 38.06
N ARG A 932 24.83 22.26 38.72
CA ARG A 932 25.03 20.97 39.41
C ARG A 932 25.15 19.79 38.43
N LEU A 933 24.48 19.84 37.27
CA LEU A 933 24.69 18.85 36.20
C LEU A 933 26.10 18.95 35.63
N ILE A 934 26.58 20.17 35.36
CA ILE A 934 27.95 20.39 34.87
C ILE A 934 28.98 19.90 35.88
N GLU A 935 28.72 20.12 37.18
CA GLU A 935 29.59 19.63 38.26
C GLU A 935 29.71 18.09 38.29
N LEU A 936 28.70 17.35 37.83
CA LEU A 936 28.72 15.89 37.76
C LEU A 936 29.38 15.31 36.50
N LEU A 937 29.70 16.13 35.49
CA LEU A 937 30.33 15.64 34.25
C LEU A 937 31.59 14.77 34.45
N PRO A 938 32.49 15.06 35.42
CA PRO A 938 33.69 14.24 35.64
C PRO A 938 33.40 12.77 35.99
N VAL A 939 32.21 12.45 36.52
CA VAL A 939 31.83 11.08 36.88
C VAL A 939 31.01 10.36 35.79
N ALA A 940 30.72 11.04 34.68
CA ALA A 940 30.06 10.48 33.49
C ALA A 940 30.90 10.81 32.24
N PRO A 941 32.10 10.23 32.09
CA PRO A 941 33.11 10.71 31.17
C PRO A 941 32.75 10.55 29.69
N TYR A 942 31.95 9.56 29.33
CA TYR A 942 31.44 9.40 27.96
C TYR A 942 30.38 10.45 27.64
N ALA A 943 29.50 10.74 28.59
CA ALA A 943 28.53 11.83 28.46
C ALA A 943 29.23 13.19 28.38
N LYS A 944 30.23 13.43 29.23
CA LYS A 944 31.08 14.62 29.22
C LYS A 944 31.70 14.86 27.83
N PHE A 945 32.34 13.84 27.26
CA PHE A 945 32.94 13.94 25.93
C PHE A 945 31.91 14.33 24.86
N ASN A 946 30.72 13.72 24.86
CA ASN A 946 29.68 14.04 23.88
C ASN A 946 29.14 15.47 24.07
N ILE A 947 28.88 15.88 25.31
CA ILE A 947 28.35 17.21 25.67
C ILE A 947 29.35 18.32 25.34
N GLU A 948 30.63 18.14 25.69
CA GLU A 948 31.70 19.11 25.40
C GLU A 948 31.92 19.26 23.88
N ASN A 949 31.91 18.16 23.14
CA ASN A 949 32.01 18.21 21.68
C ASN A 949 30.79 18.88 21.04
N PHE A 950 29.59 18.63 21.56
CA PHE A 950 28.39 19.32 21.10
C PHE A 950 28.47 20.83 21.37
N ALA A 951 28.90 21.26 22.57
CA ALA A 951 29.10 22.67 22.91
C ALA A 951 30.08 23.35 21.94
N LYS A 952 31.22 22.70 21.69
CA LYS A 952 32.23 23.15 20.73
C LYS A 952 31.69 23.24 19.30
N GLU A 953 30.89 22.26 18.88
CA GLU A 953 30.28 22.24 17.55
C GLU A 953 29.27 23.38 17.36
N GLN A 954 28.46 23.67 18.38
CA GLN A 954 27.49 24.77 18.34
C GLN A 954 28.13 26.15 18.55
N GLY A 955 29.39 26.22 19.00
CA GLY A 955 30.05 27.48 19.36
C GLY A 955 29.48 28.13 20.60
N ILE A 956 29.07 27.32 21.59
CA ILE A 956 28.40 27.75 22.83
C ILE A 956 29.17 27.27 24.06
N THR A 957 28.92 27.90 25.20
CA THR A 957 29.46 27.46 26.50
C THR A 957 28.75 26.20 26.99
N LEU A 958 29.39 25.45 27.90
CA LEU A 958 28.78 24.26 28.52
C LEU A 958 27.46 24.54 29.22
N LYS A 959 27.34 25.71 29.87
CA LYS A 959 26.09 26.14 30.52
C LYS A 959 24.98 26.39 29.52
N GLU A 960 25.32 26.94 28.38
CA GLU A 960 24.35 27.23 27.33
C GLU A 960 23.81 25.97 26.68
N VAL A 961 24.51 24.82 26.70
CA VAL A 961 24.05 23.54 26.11
C VAL A 961 22.67 23.15 26.61
N PHE A 962 22.39 23.35 27.90
CA PHE A 962 21.13 23.00 28.53
C PHE A 962 20.17 24.20 28.52
N SER A 963 18.91 23.95 28.17
CA SER A 963 17.86 24.96 28.07
C SER A 963 16.61 24.50 28.81
N SER A 964 15.91 25.42 29.48
CA SER A 964 14.54 25.17 29.97
C SER A 964 13.48 25.35 28.89
N ASP A 965 13.85 26.00 27.78
CA ASP A 965 12.97 26.24 26.64
C ASP A 965 13.17 25.18 25.57
N PHE A 966 12.09 24.79 24.90
CA PHE A 966 12.13 23.84 23.80
C PHE A 966 12.74 24.46 22.53
N ARG A 967 13.99 24.10 22.20
CA ARG A 967 14.77 24.69 21.11
C ARG A 967 15.65 23.66 20.38
N PRO A 968 15.97 23.86 19.08
CA PRO A 968 16.72 22.89 18.28
C PRO A 968 18.25 22.99 18.43
N ASP A 969 18.77 24.07 19.01
CA ASP A 969 20.20 24.31 19.14
C ASP A 969 20.76 23.86 20.49
N ARG A 970 19.93 23.22 21.33
CA ARG A 970 20.18 22.94 22.76
C ARG A 970 19.54 21.63 23.20
N ILE A 971 19.94 21.15 24.38
CA ILE A 971 19.29 20.05 25.09
C ILE A 971 18.22 20.65 26.01
N SER A 972 16.95 20.41 25.69
CA SER A 972 15.80 20.98 26.42
C SER A 972 15.44 20.11 27.63
N ILE A 973 15.59 20.61 28.85
CA ILE A 973 15.17 19.91 30.08
C ILE A 973 13.76 20.38 30.43
N LEU A 974 12.78 19.52 30.17
CA LEU A 974 11.34 19.86 30.24
C LEU A 974 10.63 18.99 31.28
N ASP A 975 9.70 19.59 32.02
CA ASP A 975 8.84 18.82 32.92
C ASP A 975 7.73 18.07 32.15
N THR A 976 7.14 17.08 32.81
CA THR A 976 6.10 16.23 32.22
C THR A 976 4.87 17.02 31.76
N ALA A 977 4.53 18.12 32.44
CA ALA A 977 3.40 18.96 32.05
C ALA A 977 3.67 19.66 30.71
N THR A 978 4.86 20.24 30.55
CA THR A 978 5.32 20.89 29.32
C THR A 978 5.41 19.90 28.16
N LEU A 979 5.94 18.69 28.41
CA LEU A 979 6.02 17.63 27.38
C LEU A 979 4.63 17.23 26.85
N LYS A 980 3.63 17.15 27.73
CA LYS A 980 2.23 16.86 27.35
C LYS A 980 1.59 18.02 26.58
N GLU A 981 1.84 19.26 27.01
CA GLU A 981 1.35 20.47 26.33
C GLU A 981 1.89 20.57 24.89
N LEU A 982 3.20 20.34 24.73
CA LEU A 982 3.88 20.34 23.43
C LEU A 982 3.57 19.10 22.58
N LYS A 983 2.82 18.13 23.12
CA LYS A 983 2.52 16.83 22.49
C LYS A 983 3.77 16.05 22.10
N LEU A 984 4.88 16.24 22.82
CA LEU A 984 6.15 15.55 22.60
C LEU A 984 6.20 14.17 23.27
N CYS A 985 5.29 13.89 24.21
CA CYS A 985 5.34 12.63 24.93
C CYS A 985 3.95 12.09 25.31
N SER A 986 3.70 10.85 24.93
CA SER A 986 2.56 10.02 25.40
C SER A 986 3.00 8.88 26.33
N ARG A 987 4.31 8.72 26.57
CA ARG A 987 4.94 7.65 27.37
C ARG A 987 5.88 8.21 28.44
N GLU A 988 6.40 7.35 29.31
CA GLU A 988 7.47 7.70 30.26
C GLU A 988 8.86 7.53 29.63
N PHE A 989 9.13 8.18 28.49
CA PHE A 989 10.50 8.23 27.96
C PHE A 989 11.39 9.17 28.79
N ALA A 990 12.68 8.85 28.87
CA ALA A 990 13.68 9.63 29.58
C ALA A 990 14.13 10.86 28.78
N GLY A 991 14.26 10.71 27.46
CA GLY A 991 14.57 11.77 26.50
C GLY A 991 14.25 11.29 25.08
N GLU A 992 14.41 12.20 24.11
CA GLU A 992 14.27 11.89 22.69
C GLU A 992 15.01 12.93 21.83
N CYS A 993 15.57 12.46 20.73
CA CYS A 993 16.21 13.24 19.68
C CYS A 993 15.51 13.01 18.33
N PHE A 994 15.01 14.08 17.69
CA PHE A 994 14.31 13.97 16.42
C PHE A 994 14.55 15.18 15.51
N ALA A 995 14.39 14.99 14.19
CA ALA A 995 14.46 16.08 13.21
C ALA A 995 13.06 16.55 12.83
N LYS A 996 12.84 17.87 12.87
CA LYS A 996 11.60 18.51 12.42
C LYS A 996 11.88 19.41 11.22
N LYS A 997 11.20 19.13 10.12
CA LYS A 997 11.33 19.95 8.90
C LYS A 997 10.89 21.39 9.15
N ARG A 998 11.65 22.34 8.59
CA ARG A 998 11.28 23.77 8.61
C ARG A 998 10.02 24.07 7.81
N LYS A 999 9.75 23.25 6.81
CA LYS A 999 8.55 23.29 5.97
C LYS A 999 7.97 21.90 5.94
N SER A 1000 6.65 21.76 6.00
CA SER A 1000 5.98 20.45 5.84
C SER A 1000 6.42 19.72 4.57
N HIS A 1001 6.83 20.48 3.55
CA HIS A 1001 7.34 19.98 2.30
C HIS A 1001 8.87 20.08 2.12
N GLY A 1002 9.64 20.37 3.16
CA GLY A 1002 11.10 20.35 3.10
C GLY A 1002 11.67 18.96 2.85
N LEU A 1003 12.96 18.93 2.51
CA LEU A 1003 13.79 17.73 2.56
C LEU A 1003 14.22 17.45 4.02
N MET A 1004 14.69 16.25 4.33
CA MET A 1004 15.24 15.92 5.66
C MET A 1004 16.37 16.87 6.05
N SER A 1005 17.22 17.17 5.09
CA SER A 1005 18.35 18.09 5.17
C SER A 1005 17.96 19.55 5.45
N ASP A 1006 16.68 19.90 5.31
CA ASP A 1006 16.10 21.20 5.70
C ASP A 1006 15.24 21.07 6.97
N SER A 1007 15.82 20.44 7.98
CA SER A 1007 15.21 20.23 9.30
C SER A 1007 16.05 20.84 10.40
N ASP A 1008 15.39 21.19 11.50
CA ASP A 1008 16.04 21.50 12.77
C ASP A 1008 15.96 20.24 13.65
N ILE A 1009 17.04 19.90 14.34
CA ILE A 1009 17.09 18.73 15.24
C ILE A 1009 16.72 19.20 16.63
N PHE A 1010 15.78 18.56 17.30
CA PHE A 1010 15.39 18.87 18.67
C PHE A 1010 15.83 17.74 19.60
N ILE A 1011 16.32 18.10 20.78
CA ILE A 1011 16.66 17.16 21.85
C ILE A 1011 15.90 17.62 23.10
N TRP A 1012 15.18 16.71 23.73
CA TRP A 1012 14.58 16.96 25.03
C TRP A 1012 14.84 15.82 26.02
N MET A 1013 14.84 16.17 27.31
CA MET A 1013 14.98 15.25 28.43
C MET A 1013 13.98 15.59 29.52
N ARG A 1014 13.56 14.58 30.27
CA ARG A 1014 12.57 14.70 31.33
C ARG A 1014 13.19 15.24 32.62
N LYS A 1015 12.70 16.38 33.09
CA LYS A 1015 13.14 17.06 34.33
C LYS A 1015 12.84 16.28 35.62
N GLU A 1016 12.21 15.12 35.58
CA GLU A 1016 11.95 14.31 36.78
C GLU A 1016 13.03 13.25 37.04
N LEU A 1017 13.97 13.07 36.10
CA LEU A 1017 15.08 12.13 36.22
C LEU A 1017 16.14 12.64 37.20
N ASN A 1018 16.79 11.73 37.94
CA ASN A 1018 17.91 12.14 38.81
C ASN A 1018 19.06 12.75 37.97
N PRO A 1019 19.90 13.64 38.56
CA PRO A 1019 20.94 14.35 37.83
C PRO A 1019 21.93 13.48 37.05
N PHE A 1020 22.29 12.31 37.58
CA PHE A 1020 23.21 11.39 36.88
C PHE A 1020 22.55 10.73 35.66
N THR A 1021 21.28 10.33 35.80
CA THR A 1021 20.47 9.80 34.69
C THR A 1021 20.29 10.84 33.59
N LEU A 1022 20.04 12.10 33.94
CA LEU A 1022 19.99 13.20 32.96
C LEU A 1022 21.29 13.31 32.16
N LEU A 1023 22.44 13.18 32.79
CA LEU A 1023 23.73 13.32 32.12
C LEU A 1023 23.99 12.23 31.09
N TYR A 1024 23.89 10.95 31.47
CA TYR A 1024 24.12 9.90 30.47
C TYR A 1024 23.00 9.85 29.43
N THR A 1025 21.76 10.25 29.76
CA THR A 1025 20.68 10.42 28.77
C THR A 1025 21.03 11.54 27.77
N ALA A 1026 21.60 12.66 28.23
CA ALA A 1026 22.09 13.71 27.33
C ALA A 1026 23.18 13.17 26.39
N GLY A 1027 24.14 12.41 26.92
CA GLY A 1027 25.16 11.73 26.13
C GLY A 1027 24.57 10.77 25.09
N HIS A 1028 23.57 9.99 25.47
CA HIS A 1028 22.80 9.06 24.61
C HIS A 1028 22.13 9.81 23.45
N GLU A 1029 21.35 10.85 23.74
CA GLU A 1029 20.63 11.61 22.70
C GLU A 1029 21.56 12.37 21.74
N LEU A 1030 22.75 12.76 22.20
CA LEU A 1030 23.75 13.39 21.35
C LEU A 1030 24.36 12.42 20.32
N ILE A 1031 24.35 11.11 20.58
CA ILE A 1031 24.73 10.11 19.58
C ILE A 1031 23.67 10.06 18.48
N HIS A 1032 22.37 10.06 18.84
CA HIS A 1032 21.28 10.15 17.88
C HIS A 1032 21.32 11.46 17.08
N TYR A 1033 21.66 12.58 17.71
CA TYR A 1033 21.87 13.85 17.01
C TYR A 1033 22.92 13.70 15.89
N GLN A 1034 24.05 13.05 16.16
CA GLN A 1034 25.07 12.79 15.14
C GLN A 1034 24.57 11.82 14.05
N GLN A 1035 23.81 10.78 14.40
CA GLN A 1035 23.21 9.84 13.43
C GLN A 1035 22.23 10.56 12.47
N ILE A 1036 21.37 11.43 13.01
CA ILE A 1036 20.42 12.24 12.24
C ILE A 1036 21.17 13.23 11.34
N LYS A 1037 22.14 13.98 11.91
CA LYS A 1037 22.96 14.94 11.17
C LYS A 1037 23.72 14.29 10.01
N ASN A 1038 24.25 13.08 10.21
CA ASN A 1038 24.91 12.31 9.14
C ASN A 1038 23.95 11.94 8.01
N SER A 1039 22.71 11.55 8.36
CA SER A 1039 21.66 11.26 7.38
C SER A 1039 21.25 12.51 6.60
N MET A 1040 21.11 13.65 7.27
CA MET A 1040 20.85 14.96 6.65
C MET A 1040 21.99 15.37 5.69
N ASN A 1041 23.25 15.17 6.09
CA ASN A 1041 24.40 15.47 5.24
C ASN A 1041 24.47 14.53 4.03
N ALA A 1042 24.16 13.25 4.20
CA ALA A 1042 24.08 12.29 3.10
C ALA A 1042 23.01 12.67 2.08
N GLU A 1043 21.84 13.12 2.53
CA GLU A 1043 20.81 13.63 1.63
C GLU A 1043 21.28 14.92 0.93
N LYS A 1044 21.89 15.85 1.66
CA LYS A 1044 22.41 17.11 1.09
C LYS A 1044 23.44 16.85 -0.01
N ARG A 1045 24.35 15.88 0.19
CA ARG A 1045 25.29 15.44 -0.86
C ARG A 1045 24.55 14.80 -2.03
N ALA A 1046 23.60 13.91 -1.76
CA ALA A 1046 22.83 13.25 -2.81
C ALA A 1046 22.03 14.23 -3.69
N VAL A 1047 21.46 15.28 -3.11
CA VAL A 1047 20.79 16.37 -3.84
C VAL A 1047 21.79 17.15 -4.70
N LYS A 1048 22.98 17.46 -4.16
CA LYS A 1048 24.05 18.16 -4.88
C LYS A 1048 24.57 17.36 -6.08
N ASP A 1049 24.68 16.04 -5.94
CA ASP A 1049 25.26 15.15 -6.96
C ASP A 1049 24.27 14.77 -8.08
N GLY A 1050 22.99 15.16 -7.97
CA GLY A 1050 21.99 15.02 -9.03
C GLY A 1050 20.91 13.96 -8.79
N GLY A 1051 19.99 13.84 -9.74
CA GLY A 1051 18.74 13.08 -9.57
C GLY A 1051 18.93 11.58 -9.33
N VAL A 1052 19.92 10.96 -9.99
CA VAL A 1052 20.27 9.54 -9.76
C VAL A 1052 20.86 9.34 -8.36
N SER A 1053 21.67 10.28 -7.85
CA SER A 1053 22.24 10.19 -6.50
C SER A 1053 21.16 10.31 -5.43
N LEU A 1054 20.25 11.28 -5.58
CA LEU A 1054 19.06 11.41 -4.74
C LEU A 1054 18.18 10.14 -4.78
N ALA A 1055 17.97 9.55 -5.95
CA ALA A 1055 17.23 8.31 -6.10
C ALA A 1055 17.92 7.12 -5.39
N LYS A 1056 19.26 7.01 -5.48
CA LYS A 1056 20.06 6.00 -4.75
C LYS A 1056 19.94 6.20 -3.23
N PHE A 1057 19.97 7.45 -2.74
CA PHE A 1057 19.77 7.77 -1.33
C PHE A 1057 18.37 7.39 -0.85
N LEU A 1058 17.31 7.80 -1.56
CA LEU A 1058 15.93 7.45 -1.18
C LEU A 1058 15.68 5.93 -1.26
N ASN A 1059 16.29 5.25 -2.23
CA ASN A 1059 16.24 3.79 -2.31
C ASN A 1059 16.93 3.12 -1.11
N TYR A 1060 18.10 3.61 -0.71
CA TYR A 1060 18.80 3.17 0.51
C TYR A 1060 17.92 3.39 1.74
N TYR A 1061 17.35 4.60 1.87
CA TYR A 1061 16.44 4.95 2.94
C TYR A 1061 15.22 4.02 2.97
N GLY A 1062 14.60 3.71 1.83
CA GLY A 1062 13.47 2.78 1.76
C GLY A 1062 13.82 1.36 2.24
N ASN A 1063 15.02 0.86 1.90
CA ASN A 1063 15.46 -0.49 2.31
C ASN A 1063 15.78 -0.58 3.82
N PHE A 1064 16.34 0.48 4.42
CA PHE A 1064 16.87 0.44 5.78
C PHE A 1064 16.07 1.23 6.81
N LEU A 1065 15.44 2.33 6.43
CA LEU A 1065 14.79 3.26 7.34
C LEU A 1065 13.28 3.36 7.09
N GLY A 1066 12.78 2.69 6.05
CA GLY A 1066 11.37 2.71 5.70
C GLY A 1066 10.47 1.76 6.49
N ALA A 1067 9.25 2.22 6.77
CA ALA A 1067 8.14 1.35 7.13
C ALA A 1067 7.62 0.65 5.87
N ASN A 1068 7.92 -0.64 5.70
CA ASN A 1068 7.63 -1.40 4.47
C ASN A 1068 6.14 -1.75 4.24
N GLY A 1069 5.20 -1.00 4.83
CA GLY A 1069 3.77 -1.22 4.66
C GLY A 1069 3.05 0.01 4.11
N ARG A 1070 2.69 0.01 2.82
CA ARG A 1070 1.62 0.90 2.29
C ARG A 1070 0.22 0.49 2.75
N ASN A 1071 0.09 -0.67 3.38
CA ASN A 1071 -1.18 -1.17 3.91
C ASN A 1071 -1.43 -0.58 5.30
N VAL A 1072 -1.71 0.72 5.36
CA VAL A 1072 -2.35 1.32 6.54
C VAL A 1072 -3.74 0.69 6.76
N GLU A 1073 -4.35 0.07 5.72
CA GLU A 1073 -5.57 -0.74 5.88
C GLU A 1073 -5.37 -2.01 6.74
N SER A 1074 -4.15 -2.55 6.85
CA SER A 1074 -3.87 -3.71 7.72
C SER A 1074 -2.99 -3.37 8.92
N PHE A 1075 -2.24 -2.27 8.85
CA PHE A 1075 -1.58 -1.68 10.01
C PHE A 1075 -2.46 -0.58 10.58
N GLN A 1076 -3.40 -1.03 11.41
CA GLN A 1076 -3.91 -0.25 12.52
C GLN A 1076 -2.72 0.24 13.34
N PHE A 1077 -2.24 1.42 12.98
CA PHE A 1077 -1.06 2.03 13.57
C PHE A 1077 -1.40 2.33 15.04
N ASN A 1078 -0.81 1.56 15.95
CA ASN A 1078 -1.09 1.60 17.37
C ASN A 1078 -0.32 2.77 18.01
N LEU A 1079 -0.61 4.00 17.58
CA LEU A 1079 0.06 5.22 18.07
C LEU A 1079 -0.52 5.72 19.41
N GLN A 1080 -1.47 5.01 20.01
CA GLN A 1080 -2.07 5.40 21.30
C GLN A 1080 -2.10 4.30 22.36
N ALA A 1081 -1.34 3.20 22.21
CA ALA A 1081 -1.21 2.23 23.30
C ALA A 1081 0.12 2.45 24.04
N GLU A 1082 0.02 2.75 25.33
CA GLU A 1082 1.12 2.79 26.33
C GLU A 1082 1.94 1.47 26.37
N ARG A 1083 1.48 0.42 25.70
CA ARG A 1083 2.02 -0.95 25.67
C ARG A 1083 3.37 -1.12 24.95
N LYS A 1084 4.38 -1.70 25.63
CA LYS A 1084 5.67 -2.10 25.02
C LYS A 1084 5.51 -3.00 23.77
N PRO A 1085 6.23 -2.74 22.66
CA PRO A 1085 6.09 -3.52 21.42
C PRO A 1085 6.79 -4.88 21.50
N LEU A 1086 6.23 -5.87 20.79
CA LEU A 1086 6.90 -7.12 20.40
C LEU A 1086 7.01 -7.14 18.87
N TYR A 1087 8.20 -6.86 18.37
CA TYR A 1087 8.43 -6.78 16.92
C TYR A 1087 8.28 -8.16 16.27
N GLY A 1088 7.63 -8.23 15.11
CA GLY A 1088 7.34 -9.50 14.40
C GLY A 1088 6.14 -10.30 14.94
N TYR A 1089 5.43 -9.83 15.97
CA TYR A 1089 4.31 -10.56 16.55
C TYR A 1089 3.14 -10.75 15.58
N VAL A 1090 2.80 -9.73 14.78
CA VAL A 1090 1.67 -9.76 13.85
C VAL A 1090 1.87 -10.80 12.76
N ASP A 1091 3.07 -10.90 12.18
CA ASP A 1091 3.41 -11.91 11.18
C ASP A 1091 3.28 -13.34 11.74
N ARG A 1092 3.50 -13.51 13.05
CA ARG A 1092 3.29 -14.79 13.74
C ARG A 1092 1.84 -15.10 14.03
N LEU A 1093 1.00 -14.10 14.23
CA LEU A 1093 -0.45 -14.29 14.36
C LEU A 1093 -1.06 -14.89 13.09
N GLU A 1094 -0.55 -14.51 11.92
CA GLU A 1094 -1.02 -15.03 10.65
C GLU A 1094 -0.53 -16.46 10.37
N SER A 1095 0.74 -16.73 10.66
CA SER A 1095 1.38 -18.03 10.35
C SER A 1095 1.11 -19.14 11.38
N THR A 1096 1.12 -18.83 12.68
CA THR A 1096 0.99 -19.84 13.75
C THR A 1096 0.03 -19.40 14.88
N PRO A 1097 -1.23 -19.04 14.56
CA PRO A 1097 -2.18 -18.43 15.51
C PRO A 1097 -2.49 -19.26 16.77
N ASN A 1098 -2.21 -20.56 16.72
CA ASN A 1098 -2.52 -21.57 17.72
C ASN A 1098 -1.31 -22.07 18.53
N ALA A 1099 -0.11 -21.54 18.29
CA ALA A 1099 1.06 -21.91 19.07
C ALA A 1099 0.84 -21.56 20.57
N PRO A 1100 1.30 -22.38 21.53
CA PRO A 1100 1.07 -22.14 22.95
C PRO A 1100 1.54 -20.76 23.42
N ILE A 1101 2.75 -20.35 23.05
CA ILE A 1101 3.31 -19.03 23.36
C ILE A 1101 2.47 -17.88 22.78
N ILE A 1102 1.90 -18.06 21.58
CA ILE A 1102 0.99 -17.07 20.97
C ILE A 1102 -0.33 -16.97 21.74
N ARG A 1103 -0.87 -18.09 22.25
CA ARG A 1103 -2.08 -18.10 23.09
C ARG A 1103 -1.86 -17.44 24.44
N GLU A 1104 -0.70 -17.67 25.03
CA GLU A 1104 -0.27 -17.02 26.27
C GLU A 1104 -0.16 -15.50 26.11
N LEU A 1105 0.52 -15.04 25.05
CA LEU A 1105 0.62 -13.64 24.69
C LEU A 1105 -0.76 -13.00 24.44
N LYS A 1106 -1.67 -13.69 23.72
CA LYS A 1106 -3.07 -13.23 23.57
C LYS A 1106 -3.81 -13.14 24.91
N GLY A 1107 -3.53 -14.04 25.84
CA GLY A 1107 -4.09 -14.01 27.20
C GLY A 1107 -3.59 -12.80 27.98
N ALA A 1108 -2.30 -12.50 27.91
CA ALA A 1108 -1.69 -11.33 28.55
C ALA A 1108 -2.26 -10.02 27.98
N LEU A 1109 -2.35 -9.91 26.64
CA LEU A 1109 -2.93 -8.74 25.96
C LEU A 1109 -4.37 -8.41 26.44
N ARG A 1110 -5.16 -9.44 26.80
CA ARG A 1110 -6.52 -9.29 27.33
C ARG A 1110 -6.57 -8.87 28.79
N LYS A 1111 -5.55 -9.21 29.58
CA LYS A 1111 -5.48 -8.91 31.01
C LYS A 1111 -4.99 -7.49 31.29
N GLY A 1112 -4.18 -6.91 30.40
CA GLY A 1112 -3.71 -5.52 30.50
C GLY A 1112 -2.23 -5.37 30.18
N ASP A 1113 -1.76 -4.12 30.16
CA ASP A 1113 -0.40 -3.77 29.74
C ASP A 1113 0.65 -4.29 30.73
N LEU A 1114 0.36 -4.29 32.04
CA LEU A 1114 1.26 -4.84 33.06
C LEU A 1114 1.53 -6.34 32.87
N GLU A 1115 0.48 -7.14 32.62
CA GLU A 1115 0.65 -8.58 32.37
C GLU A 1115 1.36 -8.82 31.04
N TRP A 1116 1.12 -7.98 30.03
CA TRP A 1116 1.86 -8.02 28.78
C TRP A 1116 3.35 -7.78 29.00
N GLU A 1117 3.72 -6.73 29.72
CA GLU A 1117 5.12 -6.44 30.04
C GLU A 1117 5.76 -7.53 30.87
N LYS A 1118 5.03 -8.10 31.85
CA LYS A 1118 5.50 -9.26 32.61
C LYS A 1118 5.86 -10.43 31.70
N LYS A 1119 5.04 -10.72 30.68
CA LYS A 1119 5.33 -11.76 29.69
C LYS A 1119 6.47 -11.39 28.76
N LEU A 1120 6.63 -10.12 28.41
CA LEU A 1120 7.78 -9.68 27.63
C LEU A 1120 9.09 -9.89 28.41
N ASN A 1121 9.13 -9.43 29.66
CA ASN A 1121 10.29 -9.58 30.54
C ASN A 1121 10.55 -11.05 30.93
N GLU A 1122 9.51 -11.88 30.98
CA GLU A 1122 9.68 -13.31 31.28
C GLU A 1122 10.56 -14.00 30.23
N TYR A 1123 10.31 -13.74 28.94
CA TYR A 1123 11.04 -14.37 27.83
C TYR A 1123 12.27 -13.58 27.38
N GLY A 1124 12.27 -12.26 27.55
CA GLY A 1124 13.34 -11.37 27.12
C GLY A 1124 13.69 -11.54 25.63
N SER A 1125 14.96 -11.77 25.33
CA SER A 1125 15.46 -11.95 23.96
C SER A 1125 15.16 -13.32 23.32
N LEU A 1126 14.62 -14.30 24.06
CA LEU A 1126 14.21 -15.59 23.49
C LEU A 1126 13.13 -15.46 22.42
N PHE A 1127 12.36 -14.37 22.41
CA PHE A 1127 11.43 -14.08 21.33
C PHE A 1127 12.12 -13.96 19.97
N GLY A 1128 13.39 -13.54 19.94
CA GLY A 1128 14.16 -13.39 18.72
C GLY A 1128 14.34 -14.69 17.91
N TYR A 1129 14.18 -15.88 18.52
CA TYR A 1129 14.15 -17.15 17.79
C TYR A 1129 12.84 -17.43 17.08
N MET A 1130 11.80 -16.63 17.36
CA MET A 1130 10.46 -16.86 16.86
C MET A 1130 9.81 -15.64 16.23
N THR A 1131 10.46 -14.51 16.07
CA THR A 1131 9.86 -13.31 15.45
C THR A 1131 10.60 -12.96 14.15
N PRO A 1132 9.89 -12.74 13.03
CA PRO A 1132 10.48 -12.16 11.83
C PRO A 1132 10.56 -10.64 11.99
N ASN A 1133 11.68 -10.04 11.59
CA ASN A 1133 11.93 -8.61 11.80
C ASN A 1133 12.39 -7.95 10.51
N SER A 1134 11.76 -6.82 10.16
CA SER A 1134 12.18 -6.04 8.99
C SER A 1134 13.61 -5.51 9.16
N PRO A 1135 14.34 -5.26 8.06
CA PRO A 1135 15.61 -4.55 8.11
C PRO A 1135 15.51 -3.21 8.86
N SER A 1136 14.41 -2.47 8.68
CA SER A 1136 14.18 -1.20 9.39
C SER A 1136 14.01 -1.34 10.89
N THR A 1137 13.42 -2.43 11.36
CA THR A 1137 13.35 -2.72 12.80
C THR A 1137 14.74 -3.03 13.36
N ARG A 1138 15.57 -3.78 12.63
CA ARG A 1138 16.95 -4.07 13.04
C ARG A 1138 17.85 -2.83 13.00
N VAL A 1139 17.63 -1.91 12.05
CA VAL A 1139 18.36 -0.63 12.02
C VAL A 1139 18.08 0.19 13.27
N LYS A 1140 16.82 0.25 13.75
CA LYS A 1140 16.49 0.90 15.03
C LYS A 1140 17.30 0.30 16.18
N ALA A 1141 17.33 -1.02 16.31
CA ALA A 1141 18.16 -1.70 17.31
C ALA A 1141 19.66 -1.38 17.16
N LEU A 1142 20.18 -1.32 15.93
CA LEU A 1142 21.58 -0.98 15.70
C LEU A 1142 21.91 0.46 16.13
N GLN A 1143 21.00 1.42 15.91
CA GLN A 1143 21.20 2.81 16.31
C GLN A 1143 21.34 2.99 17.83
N GLU A 1144 20.78 2.08 18.62
CA GLU A 1144 20.86 2.06 20.09
C GLU A 1144 22.14 1.40 20.64
N VAL A 1145 22.96 0.73 19.81
CA VAL A 1145 24.12 -0.03 20.31
C VAL A 1145 25.15 0.85 21.02
N LEU A 1146 25.56 1.94 20.37
CA LEU A 1146 26.52 2.88 20.97
C LEU A 1146 25.92 3.65 22.15
N PRO A 1147 24.69 4.20 22.06
CA PRO A 1147 24.04 4.83 23.21
C PRO A 1147 23.90 3.91 24.44
N ALA A 1148 23.48 2.66 24.25
CA ALA A 1148 23.32 1.71 25.35
C ALA A 1148 24.68 1.33 25.97
N LEU A 1149 25.72 1.14 25.14
CA LEU A 1149 27.07 0.85 25.63
C LEU A 1149 27.66 2.05 26.41
N GLU A 1150 27.53 3.28 25.92
CA GLU A 1150 28.03 4.46 26.63
C GLU A 1150 27.29 4.71 27.94
N ASN A 1151 25.99 4.40 28.01
CA ASN A 1151 25.25 4.41 29.27
C ASN A 1151 25.85 3.41 30.27
N ALA A 1152 26.10 2.17 29.83
CA ALA A 1152 26.73 1.15 30.66
C ALA A 1152 28.13 1.56 31.13
N LYS A 1153 28.94 2.15 30.25
CA LYS A 1153 30.29 2.65 30.58
C LYS A 1153 30.26 3.79 31.60
N ASN A 1154 29.33 4.75 31.46
CA ASN A 1154 29.15 5.83 32.45
C ASN A 1154 28.73 5.27 33.82
N ILE A 1155 27.75 4.35 33.86
CA ILE A 1155 27.28 3.72 35.09
C ILE A 1155 28.41 2.94 35.76
N LEU A 1156 29.13 2.12 34.98
CA LEU A 1156 30.26 1.33 35.46
C LEU A 1156 31.35 2.23 36.05
N PHE A 1157 31.76 3.28 35.32
CA PHE A 1157 32.78 4.20 35.81
C PHE A 1157 32.39 4.89 37.12
N ALA A 1158 31.15 5.36 37.25
CA ALA A 1158 30.66 5.95 38.50
C ALA A 1158 30.65 4.95 39.67
N GLN A 1159 30.26 3.69 39.42
CA GLN A 1159 30.32 2.62 40.42
C GLN A 1159 31.76 2.26 40.80
N GLU A 1160 32.69 2.31 39.85
CA GLU A 1160 34.12 2.11 40.06
C GLU A 1160 34.79 3.27 40.82
N LEU A 1161 34.17 4.44 40.89
CA LEU A 1161 34.54 5.53 41.80
C LEU A 1161 33.95 5.37 43.21
N GLY A 1162 33.14 4.33 43.46
CA GLY A 1162 32.48 4.09 44.74
C GLY A 1162 31.21 4.88 44.97
N LEU A 1163 30.69 5.56 43.95
CA LEU A 1163 29.37 6.17 44.00
C LEU A 1163 28.28 5.10 44.01
N GLU A 1164 27.21 5.37 44.75
CA GLU A 1164 26.02 4.52 44.82
C GLU A 1164 25.06 4.90 43.69
N ILE A 1165 25.09 4.10 42.61
CA ILE A 1165 24.21 4.22 41.45
C ILE A 1165 23.25 3.02 41.43
N ALA A 1166 21.94 3.28 41.59
CA ALA A 1166 20.89 2.26 41.62
C ALA A 1166 20.53 1.73 40.21
N MET A 1167 21.52 1.37 39.41
CA MET A 1167 21.36 0.78 38.07
C MET A 1167 22.45 -0.25 37.79
N ASP A 1168 22.08 -1.36 37.16
CA ASP A 1168 23.05 -2.33 36.66
C ASP A 1168 23.55 -1.90 35.27
N PRO A 1169 24.87 -1.70 35.06
CA PRO A 1169 25.41 -1.31 33.77
C PRO A 1169 25.08 -2.32 32.66
N VAL A 1170 24.99 -3.62 32.98
CA VAL A 1170 24.66 -4.65 31.99
C VAL A 1170 23.20 -4.57 31.59
N HIS A 1171 22.29 -4.33 32.54
CA HIS A 1171 20.88 -4.13 32.23
C HIS A 1171 20.65 -2.85 31.42
N ALA A 1172 21.42 -1.78 31.70
CA ALA A 1172 21.38 -0.56 30.91
C ALA A 1172 21.82 -0.78 29.44
N ALA A 1173 22.79 -1.69 29.22
CA ALA A 1173 23.17 -2.11 27.87
C ALA A 1173 22.13 -3.03 27.21
N LEU A 1174 21.38 -3.81 27.99
CA LEU A 1174 20.47 -4.88 27.52
C LEU A 1174 19.03 -4.68 28.03
N PRO A 1175 18.31 -3.62 27.65
CA PRO A 1175 17.03 -3.24 28.26
C PRO A 1175 15.89 -4.25 28.04
N ALA A 1176 15.96 -5.10 27.01
CA ALA A 1176 14.99 -6.18 26.77
C ALA A 1176 15.41 -7.54 27.38
N ALA A 1177 16.54 -7.59 28.09
CA ALA A 1177 17.02 -8.80 28.74
C ALA A 1177 16.24 -9.11 30.02
N ASN A 1178 16.04 -10.40 30.30
CA ASN A 1178 15.60 -10.85 31.61
C ASN A 1178 16.79 -11.05 32.57
N ILE A 1179 16.52 -11.29 33.85
CA ILE A 1179 17.58 -11.43 34.88
C ILE A 1179 18.60 -12.51 34.53
N ASN A 1180 18.16 -13.67 34.02
CA ASN A 1180 19.08 -14.75 33.65
C ASN A 1180 19.99 -14.35 32.47
N GLN A 1181 19.45 -13.59 31.53
CA GLN A 1181 20.18 -13.10 30.36
C GLN A 1181 21.21 -12.04 30.74
N ILE A 1182 20.88 -11.16 31.69
CA ILE A 1182 21.80 -10.18 32.26
C ILE A 1182 23.01 -10.91 32.88
N GLU A 1183 22.77 -11.89 33.75
CA GLU A 1183 23.86 -12.64 34.38
C GLU A 1183 24.67 -13.47 33.35
N GLN A 1184 24.01 -14.03 32.35
CA GLN A 1184 24.68 -14.80 31.30
C GLN A 1184 25.71 -13.95 30.52
N TYR A 1185 25.37 -12.70 30.21
CA TYR A 1185 26.21 -11.83 29.38
C TYR A 1185 27.02 -10.82 30.20
N ARG A 1186 26.97 -10.86 31.54
CA ARG A 1186 27.61 -9.88 32.43
C ARG A 1186 29.09 -9.70 32.13
N ASP A 1187 29.87 -10.78 32.13
CA ASP A 1187 31.31 -10.72 31.91
C ASP A 1187 31.66 -10.13 30.54
N LEU A 1188 30.96 -10.60 29.50
CA LEU A 1188 31.16 -10.16 28.12
C LEU A 1188 30.86 -8.65 27.94
N ILE A 1189 29.78 -8.16 28.53
CA ILE A 1189 29.39 -6.75 28.43
C ILE A 1189 30.33 -5.86 29.26
N LEU A 1190 30.73 -6.30 30.46
CA LEU A 1190 31.69 -5.57 31.29
C LEU A 1190 33.09 -5.51 30.65
N GLU A 1191 33.52 -6.58 29.97
CA GLU A 1191 34.75 -6.58 29.17
C GLU A 1191 34.67 -5.54 28.05
N ALA A 1192 33.56 -5.50 27.32
CA ALA A 1192 33.32 -4.50 26.28
C ALA A 1192 33.24 -3.05 26.82
N CYS A 1193 32.82 -2.87 28.07
CA CYS A 1193 32.82 -1.56 28.72
C CYS A 1193 34.24 -1.09 29.08
N ASN A 1194 35.14 -2.02 29.40
CA ASN A 1194 36.49 -1.73 29.87
C ASN A 1194 37.56 -1.66 28.77
N THR A 1195 37.27 -2.13 27.56
CA THR A 1195 38.21 -2.10 26.44
C THR A 1195 37.98 -0.88 25.53
N PRO A 1196 39.06 -0.23 25.04
CA PRO A 1196 38.93 0.80 24.01
C PRO A 1196 38.67 0.21 22.62
N SER A 1197 38.86 -1.09 22.43
CA SER A 1197 38.66 -1.77 21.15
C SER A 1197 37.20 -2.19 20.93
N ALA A 1198 36.79 -2.35 19.67
CA ALA A 1198 35.45 -2.83 19.36
C ALA A 1198 35.31 -4.33 19.72
N HIS A 1199 34.52 -4.63 20.76
CA HIS A 1199 34.17 -6.01 21.11
C HIS A 1199 32.94 -6.47 20.32
N TRP A 1200 33.16 -6.98 19.09
CA TRP A 1200 32.08 -7.24 18.13
C TRP A 1200 30.95 -8.15 18.63
N GLU A 1201 31.28 -9.22 19.35
CA GLU A 1201 30.27 -10.14 19.89
C GLU A 1201 29.40 -9.46 20.98
N ALA A 1202 30.00 -8.72 21.91
CA ALA A 1202 29.27 -7.94 22.90
C ALA A 1202 28.33 -6.93 22.24
N LEU A 1203 28.79 -6.23 21.19
CA LEU A 1203 27.96 -5.28 20.45
C LEU A 1203 26.80 -5.97 19.71
N ARG A 1204 26.99 -7.19 19.17
CA ARG A 1204 25.92 -8.01 18.60
C ARG A 1204 24.85 -8.33 19.64
N ILE A 1205 25.30 -8.74 20.84
CA ILE A 1205 24.41 -9.03 21.97
C ILE A 1205 23.65 -7.76 22.36
N VAL A 1206 24.32 -6.61 22.50
CA VAL A 1206 23.66 -5.33 22.75
C VAL A 1206 22.57 -5.07 21.71
N ALA A 1207 22.87 -5.18 20.42
CA ALA A 1207 21.90 -4.98 19.35
C ALA A 1207 20.66 -5.89 19.47
N GLY A 1208 20.85 -7.17 19.80
CA GLY A 1208 19.77 -8.14 19.98
C GLY A 1208 18.91 -7.94 21.23
N HIS A 1209 19.29 -7.06 22.15
CA HIS A 1209 18.59 -6.85 23.43
C HIS A 1209 18.03 -5.43 23.59
N GLN A 1210 17.98 -4.62 22.52
CA GLN A 1210 17.39 -3.28 22.57
C GLN A 1210 15.86 -3.32 22.60
N TYR A 1211 15.26 -4.27 21.88
CA TYR A 1211 13.82 -4.41 21.81
C TYR A 1211 13.39 -5.87 21.78
N HIS A 1212 12.23 -6.19 22.38
CA HIS A 1212 11.69 -7.54 22.37
C HIS A 1212 11.39 -8.03 20.94
N GLY A 1213 11.83 -9.25 20.67
CA GLY A 1213 11.65 -9.93 19.39
C GLY A 1213 12.70 -9.55 18.34
N ILE A 1214 13.72 -8.75 18.64
CA ILE A 1214 14.83 -8.52 17.71
C ILE A 1214 15.96 -9.52 18.01
N SER A 1215 16.60 -10.03 16.98
CA SER A 1215 17.79 -10.87 17.09
C SER A 1215 18.77 -10.56 15.95
N PHE A 1216 20.04 -10.86 16.20
CA PHE A 1216 21.13 -10.80 15.23
C PHE A 1216 21.89 -12.11 15.30
N THR A 1217 21.98 -12.83 14.20
CA THR A 1217 22.78 -14.05 14.10
C THR A 1217 24.26 -13.72 14.04
N ARG A 1218 25.09 -14.66 14.50
CA ARG A 1218 26.54 -14.50 14.45
C ARG A 1218 27.00 -14.58 12.99
N ALA A 1219 27.74 -13.56 12.54
CA ALA A 1219 28.35 -13.54 11.22
C ALA A 1219 29.60 -14.43 11.18
N ASP A 1220 30.01 -14.87 9.99
CA ASP A 1220 31.22 -15.69 9.83
C ASP A 1220 32.51 -14.89 10.16
N ARG A 1221 32.45 -13.56 10.04
CA ARG A 1221 33.51 -12.63 10.46
C ARG A 1221 32.97 -11.71 11.55
N GLU A 1222 33.75 -11.51 12.61
CA GLU A 1222 33.31 -10.73 13.76
C GLU A 1222 32.92 -9.29 13.40
N GLU A 1223 33.67 -8.63 12.50
CA GLU A 1223 33.39 -7.26 12.06
C GLU A 1223 32.06 -7.11 11.28
N ASP A 1224 31.49 -8.21 10.80
CA ASP A 1224 30.22 -8.22 10.07
C ASP A 1224 29.00 -8.38 11.00
N ASN A 1225 29.19 -8.64 12.31
CA ASN A 1225 28.09 -8.85 13.27
C ASN A 1225 27.09 -7.67 13.37
N LEU A 1226 27.53 -6.44 13.05
CA LEU A 1226 26.70 -5.23 13.05
C LEU A 1226 26.45 -4.68 11.65
N THR A 1227 26.70 -5.51 10.63
CA THR A 1227 26.45 -5.19 9.24
C THR A 1227 25.12 -5.78 8.81
N LEU A 1228 24.18 -4.93 8.39
CA LEU A 1228 22.93 -5.38 7.77
C LEU A 1228 23.01 -5.32 6.26
N LYS A 1229 22.63 -6.43 5.62
CA LYS A 1229 22.39 -6.54 4.18
C LYS A 1229 20.97 -7.03 3.97
N PRO A 1230 20.04 -6.16 3.54
CA PRO A 1230 18.64 -6.55 3.36
C PRO A 1230 18.52 -7.46 2.13
N PRO A 1231 17.63 -8.46 2.15
CA PRO A 1231 17.33 -9.23 0.95
C PRO A 1231 16.76 -8.30 -0.13
N VAL A 1232 17.21 -8.46 -1.37
CA VAL A 1232 16.73 -7.66 -2.51
C VAL A 1232 15.30 -8.08 -2.83
N GLY A 1233 14.34 -7.21 -2.50
CA GLY A 1233 12.90 -7.47 -2.66
C GLY A 1233 12.11 -6.18 -2.86
N THR A 1234 10.78 -6.26 -2.77
CA THR A 1234 9.89 -5.09 -2.94
C THR A 1234 10.11 -4.06 -1.82
N VAL A 1235 10.14 -2.77 -2.17
CA VAL A 1235 10.31 -1.67 -1.20
C VAL A 1235 9.23 -0.60 -1.42
N ALA A 1236 8.63 -0.15 -0.31
CA ALA A 1236 7.63 0.91 -0.31
C ALA A 1236 8.29 2.30 -0.09
N MET A 1237 8.46 3.08 -1.16
CA MET A 1237 9.19 4.37 -1.10
C MET A 1237 8.34 5.54 -0.57
N GLY A 1238 7.02 5.54 -0.80
CA GLY A 1238 6.15 6.70 -0.48
C GLY A 1238 5.91 6.95 1.00
N ALA A 1239 5.45 5.91 1.71
CA ALA A 1239 5.11 5.98 3.13
C ALA A 1239 6.36 6.18 4.01
N SER A 1240 7.49 5.60 3.61
CA SER A 1240 8.70 5.53 4.43
C SER A 1240 9.39 6.87 4.69
N TYR A 1241 9.52 7.71 3.67
CA TYR A 1241 10.31 8.95 3.79
C TYR A 1241 9.55 10.06 4.52
N ASN A 1242 8.26 10.25 4.24
CA ASN A 1242 7.49 11.33 4.86
C ASN A 1242 6.97 10.99 6.26
N GLN A 1243 6.55 9.74 6.53
CA GLN A 1243 5.99 9.35 7.84
C GLN A 1243 7.05 9.30 8.95
N THR A 1244 8.30 8.98 8.62
CA THR A 1244 9.39 8.94 9.62
C THR A 1244 9.87 10.35 10.01
N GLN A 1245 9.44 11.38 9.29
CA GLN A 1245 9.86 12.78 9.46
C GLN A 1245 8.72 13.69 9.96
N GLN A 1246 7.52 13.13 10.13
CA GLN A 1246 6.36 13.76 10.76
C GLN A 1246 6.18 13.16 12.14
#